data_AF-A0A2I0UQQ8-F1
#
_entry.id   AF-A0A2I0UQQ8-F1
#
_cell.length_a   1.000
_cell.length_b   1.000
_cell.length_c   1.000
_cell.angle_alpha   90.00
_cell.angle_beta   90.00
_cell.angle_gamma   90.00
#
_symmetry.space_group_name_H-M   'P 1'
#
loop_
_entity.id
_entity.type
_entity.pdbx_description
1 polymer ?
#
loop_
_entity_poly.entity_id
_entity_poly.type
_entity_poly.pdbx_seq_one_letter_code
_entity_poly.pdbx_strand_id
1 'polypeptide(L)'
;MAEECRDERFLYMISCFRPRLKQFIRVQPVLDRLPSLSAEEREKVRTAALQRGEVEGAEELLRAVERGPRGCGWFHEFLQALEHGGCGLAACYMNPSLSLLPSPAEEADHDLCVHLVQLLHSTLVNKMLPRQVAEKCLQMGIFQDDDLDRIHTVTDNRGNRDGARELLSRIVQKKDWFSPFLVALRETQHGDLADDLSGITGENRQNGMNNTNEETEVTSQPGDAAVEDLKQQENVNDGFSSENIVLETSIGNNSSDVSIGDASVSNLNENLGQSCTTSDSGMFPFYEDEVESRVSPEPDLTLRDYQMEVAKPALNGENIIICLPTGSGKTRVAVYITKDHLDKKKRASEPGKVIVLVNKVPLVEQHLRKEFSPFLKRWYQVIGLSGDSQLKISFPEVVRRNDVIISTAQILENSLLNAAEDDEEGVHLSDFSLIIIDECHHTQKEAVYNNIMRRYLKEKRKNRKLAKENKPLIPQPQILGLTASPGVGGATSNSKAEEHILKICANLDACRIMTVKEHASQLKNQVKEPYKKTVIADDKRRDPFRERITEIMREIQNYCQLHPKSEFGTQPYEQWVIREEKKAAKEEKRKERVCAEHLKKYNDALQINDTIRMVDAYNHLNNFYKEEKSKKTVTSDDDDDDEPAVSKQDETDEFLIGLFHAKKKQLKELAKKPEYENEKLIQLRNTLMEEFTKTEEPRGIIFTKTRLSAFALFQWIKDNPKFEEVGIKAHYLIGAGHNSEIKPMTQNEQREVIDKFRGGSVNLLIATTVAEEGLDIKECNIVIRYGLVTNEIAMLQARGRARADESTYALVASSASGAVEREDVNIFREKMMYKAIQRVQNMPQKDYLNKIENLQLQSIVEKQMKAKRDQHKTYKKNPSLVTFLCKNCHKLVCSGEDIQVIENMHHVSVKKDFQSLYQTRENKTLQDKHADYQTNGEIICKQCGQAWGNMMVHRGLDLPCLKIRNFVVVFEDKKTTKHIFKKWGELPIRFPSLDYAAHCPSSDED
;
A
#
# COMPACT_ATOMS: atom_id res chain seq x y z
N MET A 1 -34.57 23.35 48.88
CA MET A 1 -33.50 24.02 48.12
C MET A 1 -32.18 23.23 48.03
N ALA A 2 -31.73 22.48 49.05
CA ALA A 2 -30.50 21.66 48.92
C ALA A 2 -30.72 20.25 48.29
N GLU A 3 -31.96 19.73 48.29
CA GLU A 3 -32.28 18.42 47.69
C GLU A 3 -32.66 18.50 46.21
N GLU A 4 -33.40 19.54 45.77
CA GLU A 4 -33.73 19.75 44.34
C GLU A 4 -32.48 19.89 43.44
N CYS A 5 -31.36 20.37 44.00
CA CYS A 5 -30.10 20.55 43.29
C CYS A 5 -29.35 19.22 43.02
N ARG A 6 -29.67 18.14 43.75
CA ARG A 6 -29.03 16.83 43.53
C ARG A 6 -29.67 16.08 42.36
N ASP A 7 -30.99 16.15 42.22
CA ASP A 7 -31.74 15.43 41.19
C ASP A 7 -31.43 15.93 39.77
N GLU A 8 -31.23 17.24 39.57
CA GLU A 8 -30.82 17.79 38.27
C GLU A 8 -29.41 17.36 37.87
N ARG A 9 -28.50 17.23 38.83
CA ARG A 9 -27.12 16.77 38.60
C ARG A 9 -27.10 15.31 38.11
N PHE A 10 -28.01 14.48 38.61
CA PHE A 10 -28.12 13.08 38.22
C PHE A 10 -28.75 12.89 36.84
N LEU A 11 -29.79 13.67 36.50
CA LEU A 11 -30.35 13.68 35.14
C LEU A 11 -29.31 14.18 34.13
N TYR A 12 -28.50 15.18 34.52
CA TYR A 12 -27.38 15.65 33.70
C TYR A 12 -26.34 14.54 33.46
N MET A 13 -26.00 13.75 34.48
CA MET A 13 -25.09 12.61 34.33
C MET A 13 -25.63 11.51 33.40
N ILE A 14 -26.93 11.20 33.47
CA ILE A 14 -27.57 10.26 32.55
C ILE A 14 -27.46 10.77 31.11
N SER A 15 -27.67 12.07 30.88
CA SER A 15 -27.49 12.70 29.57
C SER A 15 -26.04 12.62 29.07
N CYS A 16 -25.06 12.95 29.92
CA CYS A 16 -23.64 12.95 29.57
C CYS A 16 -23.10 11.55 29.25
N PHE A 17 -23.47 10.54 30.04
CA PHE A 17 -22.93 9.18 29.92
C PHE A 17 -23.89 8.19 29.25
N ARG A 18 -24.97 8.69 28.64
CA ARG A 18 -26.03 7.89 28.00
C ARG A 18 -25.49 6.79 27.08
N PRO A 19 -24.54 7.06 26.16
CA PRO A 19 -24.00 6.02 25.28
C PRO A 19 -23.32 4.87 26.05
N ARG A 20 -22.62 5.17 27.14
CA ARG A 20 -21.94 4.18 27.99
C ARG A 20 -22.93 3.39 28.86
N LEU A 21 -23.90 4.08 29.45
CA LEU A 21 -24.95 3.44 30.27
C LEU A 21 -25.75 2.42 29.44
N LYS A 22 -26.08 2.75 28.19
CA LYS A 22 -26.76 1.82 27.27
C LYS A 22 -25.97 0.52 27.01
N GLN A 23 -24.64 0.58 27.05
CA GLN A 23 -23.78 -0.58 26.79
C GLN A 23 -23.60 -1.48 28.01
N PHE A 24 -23.62 -0.90 29.21
CA PHE A 24 -23.28 -1.61 30.46
C PHE A 24 -24.50 -2.01 31.32
N ILE A 25 -25.68 -1.47 31.06
CA ILE A 25 -26.90 -1.83 31.81
C ILE A 25 -27.49 -3.14 31.29
N ARG A 26 -27.67 -4.10 32.21
CA ARG A 26 -28.51 -5.28 31.99
C ARG A 26 -29.92 -4.99 32.46
N VAL A 27 -30.87 -5.08 31.55
CA VAL A 27 -32.22 -4.55 31.79
C VAL A 27 -32.93 -5.37 32.85
N GLN A 28 -33.02 -6.69 32.71
CA GLN A 28 -33.82 -7.52 33.62
C GLN A 28 -33.34 -7.50 35.09
N PRO A 29 -32.05 -7.71 35.41
CA PRO A 29 -31.56 -7.73 36.81
C PRO A 29 -31.67 -6.38 37.53
N VAL A 30 -31.64 -5.28 36.78
CA VAL A 30 -31.82 -3.92 37.30
C VAL A 30 -33.30 -3.62 37.46
N LEU A 31 -34.14 -4.02 36.49
CA LEU A 31 -35.58 -3.80 36.50
C LEU A 31 -36.29 -4.55 37.64
N ASP A 32 -35.85 -5.76 37.96
CA ASP A 32 -36.40 -6.57 39.06
C ASP A 32 -36.11 -5.95 40.45
N ARG A 33 -35.13 -5.03 40.51
CA ARG A 33 -34.71 -4.32 41.72
C ARG A 33 -35.14 -2.84 41.73
N LEU A 34 -35.99 -2.42 40.79
CA LEU A 34 -36.58 -1.07 40.71
C LEU A 34 -38.11 -1.12 40.95
N PRO A 35 -38.57 -1.29 42.21
CA PRO A 35 -39.99 -1.22 42.53
C PRO A 35 -40.63 0.16 42.31
N SER A 36 -39.82 1.23 42.24
CA SER A 36 -40.25 2.61 41.95
C SER A 36 -40.85 2.82 40.55
N LEU A 37 -40.54 1.95 39.57
CA LEU A 37 -41.14 2.01 38.23
C LEU A 37 -42.55 1.38 38.22
N SER A 38 -43.49 2.06 37.54
CA SER A 38 -44.85 1.53 37.41
C SER A 38 -44.86 0.17 36.70
N ALA A 39 -45.88 -0.65 36.96
CA ALA A 39 -46.01 -1.95 36.31
C ALA A 39 -46.08 -1.83 34.77
N GLU A 40 -46.62 -0.72 34.25
CA GLU A 40 -46.70 -0.44 32.81
C GLU A 40 -45.32 -0.08 32.22
N GLU A 41 -44.52 0.73 32.91
CA GLU A 41 -43.16 1.07 32.48
C GLU A 41 -42.24 -0.14 32.51
N ARG A 42 -42.32 -0.97 33.55
CA ARG A 42 -41.55 -2.21 33.64
C ARG A 42 -41.88 -3.16 32.49
N GLU A 43 -43.16 -3.27 32.11
CA GLU A 43 -43.55 -4.11 30.99
C GLU A 43 -43.11 -3.53 29.64
N LYS A 44 -43.12 -2.20 29.45
CA LYS A 44 -42.58 -1.53 28.25
C LYS A 44 -41.08 -1.77 28.10
N VAL A 45 -40.32 -1.60 29.18
CA VAL A 45 -38.87 -1.85 29.20
C VAL A 45 -38.57 -3.32 28.91
N ARG A 46 -39.32 -4.25 29.53
CA ARG A 46 -39.18 -5.69 29.28
C ARG A 46 -39.51 -6.07 27.84
N THR A 47 -40.56 -5.48 27.27
CA THR A 47 -40.94 -5.70 25.86
C THR A 47 -39.87 -5.16 24.91
N ALA A 48 -39.32 -3.98 25.20
CA ALA A 48 -38.24 -3.38 24.41
C ALA A 48 -36.97 -4.26 24.43
N ALA A 49 -36.58 -4.78 25.61
CA ALA A 49 -35.45 -5.69 25.73
C ALA A 49 -35.67 -7.01 24.96
N LEU A 50 -36.89 -7.56 24.99
CA LEU A 50 -37.23 -8.81 24.32
C LEU A 50 -37.30 -8.68 22.78
N GLN A 51 -37.86 -7.58 22.27
CA GLN A 51 -38.09 -7.39 20.83
C GLN A 51 -36.93 -6.69 20.10
N ARG A 52 -36.24 -5.76 20.77
CA ARG A 52 -35.22 -4.88 20.15
C ARG A 52 -33.81 -5.08 20.74
N GLY A 53 -33.66 -5.94 21.74
CA GLY A 53 -32.38 -6.28 22.36
C GLY A 53 -32.04 -5.42 23.60
N GLU A 54 -31.03 -5.85 24.35
CA GLU A 54 -30.64 -5.26 25.65
C GLU A 54 -30.29 -3.77 25.57
N VAL A 55 -29.62 -3.30 24.51
CA VAL A 55 -29.21 -1.89 24.36
C VAL A 55 -30.43 -0.96 24.21
N GLU A 56 -31.44 -1.41 23.47
CA GLU A 56 -32.69 -0.66 23.29
C GLU A 56 -33.64 -0.80 24.49
N GLY A 57 -33.58 -1.94 25.20
CA GLY A 57 -34.21 -2.08 26.51
C GLY A 57 -33.59 -1.15 27.56
N ALA A 58 -32.27 -0.97 27.55
CA ALA A 58 -31.55 -0.07 28.45
C ALA A 58 -31.86 1.41 28.14
N GLU A 59 -31.98 1.77 26.86
CA GLU A 59 -32.48 3.09 26.45
C GLU A 59 -33.89 3.36 26.98
N GLU A 60 -34.80 2.39 26.84
CA GLU A 60 -36.17 2.56 27.35
C GLU A 60 -36.21 2.61 28.88
N LEU A 61 -35.32 1.88 29.57
CA LEU A 61 -35.15 1.95 31.02
C LEU A 61 -34.66 3.34 31.45
N LEU A 62 -33.64 3.90 30.78
CA LEU A 62 -33.14 5.25 31.07
C LEU A 62 -34.23 6.31 30.82
N ARG A 63 -35.01 6.17 29.75
CA ARG A 63 -36.17 7.04 29.49
C ARG A 63 -37.27 6.91 30.54
N ALA A 64 -37.54 5.71 31.03
CA ALA A 64 -38.53 5.48 32.08
C ALA A 64 -38.06 6.11 33.41
N VAL A 65 -36.77 5.97 33.72
CA VAL A 65 -36.13 6.59 34.90
C VAL A 65 -36.11 8.12 34.79
N GLU A 66 -35.91 8.69 33.60
CA GLU A 66 -35.99 10.13 33.33
C GLU A 66 -37.44 10.68 33.42
N ARG A 67 -38.46 9.84 33.14
CA ARG A 67 -39.88 10.22 33.10
C ARG A 67 -40.63 9.96 34.42
N GLY A 68 -40.11 9.09 35.29
CA GLY A 68 -40.81 8.59 36.48
C GLY A 68 -41.07 9.64 37.58
N PRO A 69 -42.00 9.37 38.52
CA PRO A 69 -42.36 10.31 39.59
C PRO A 69 -41.19 10.51 40.57
N ARG A 70 -40.84 11.78 40.82
CA ARG A 70 -39.70 12.23 41.66
C ARG A 70 -39.94 12.04 43.16
N GLY A 71 -40.18 10.80 43.61
CA GLY A 71 -40.18 10.46 45.03
C GLY A 71 -38.78 10.56 45.63
N CYS A 72 -38.63 11.13 46.82
CA CYS A 72 -37.32 11.25 47.48
C CYS A 72 -36.65 9.86 47.60
N GLY A 73 -35.45 9.69 47.02
CA GLY A 73 -34.65 8.47 47.13
C GLY A 73 -34.61 7.55 45.89
N TRP A 74 -35.37 7.85 44.82
CA TRP A 74 -35.41 7.04 43.59
C TRP A 74 -34.02 6.84 42.95
N PHE A 75 -33.16 7.85 43.03
CA PHE A 75 -31.81 7.79 42.50
C PHE A 75 -30.91 6.82 43.29
N HIS A 76 -31.05 6.81 44.62
CA HIS A 76 -30.29 5.88 45.46
C HIS A 76 -30.76 4.44 45.21
N GLU A 77 -32.06 4.24 44.99
CA GLU A 77 -32.64 2.97 44.56
C GLU A 77 -32.10 2.53 43.18
N PHE A 78 -32.03 3.44 42.20
CA PHE A 78 -31.47 3.15 40.88
C PHE A 78 -29.98 2.80 40.95
N LEU A 79 -29.19 3.55 41.74
CA LEU A 79 -27.77 3.27 41.94
C LEU A 79 -27.55 1.90 42.63
N GLN A 80 -28.33 1.60 43.68
CA GLN A 80 -28.30 0.29 44.33
C GLN A 80 -28.73 -0.84 43.38
N ALA A 81 -29.72 -0.59 42.51
CA ALA A 81 -30.16 -1.56 41.52
C ALA A 81 -29.09 -1.83 40.44
N LEU A 82 -28.29 -0.84 40.06
CA LEU A 82 -27.14 -1.03 39.17
C LEU A 82 -26.01 -1.82 39.85
N GLU A 83 -25.67 -1.49 41.10
CA GLU A 83 -24.62 -2.18 41.87
C GLU A 83 -24.97 -3.65 42.12
N HIS A 84 -26.19 -3.91 42.63
CA HIS A 84 -26.65 -5.27 42.92
C HIS A 84 -27.12 -6.01 41.65
N GLY A 85 -27.40 -5.28 40.57
CA GLY A 85 -27.71 -5.78 39.22
C GLY A 85 -26.51 -6.32 38.45
N GLY A 86 -25.31 -6.27 39.03
CA GLY A 86 -24.08 -6.71 38.36
C GLY A 86 -23.58 -5.72 37.29
N CYS A 87 -24.10 -4.48 37.28
CA CYS A 87 -23.77 -3.42 36.33
C CYS A 87 -22.82 -2.39 36.98
N GLY A 88 -21.72 -2.87 37.59
CA GLY A 88 -20.81 -2.04 38.40
C GLY A 88 -20.17 -0.87 37.62
N LEU A 89 -19.87 -1.05 36.33
CA LEU A 89 -19.37 0.02 35.47
C LEU A 89 -20.43 1.11 35.25
N ALA A 90 -21.69 0.75 35.02
CA ALA A 90 -22.79 1.71 34.92
C ALA A 90 -23.01 2.47 36.25
N ALA A 91 -22.85 1.80 37.39
CA ALA A 91 -22.92 2.44 38.71
C ALA A 91 -21.79 3.46 38.94
N CYS A 92 -20.57 3.21 38.41
CA CYS A 92 -19.44 4.13 38.50
C CYS A 92 -19.74 5.46 37.78
N TYR A 93 -20.30 5.39 36.56
CA TYR A 93 -20.73 6.58 35.81
C TYR A 93 -21.85 7.35 36.52
N MET A 94 -22.65 6.66 37.34
CA MET A 94 -23.73 7.25 38.13
C MET A 94 -23.29 7.67 39.54
N ASN A 95 -22.01 7.62 39.93
CA ASN A 95 -21.62 7.99 41.28
C ASN A 95 -21.65 9.53 41.51
N PRO A 96 -22.34 10.04 42.57
CA PRO A 96 -22.48 11.48 42.85
C PRO A 96 -21.16 12.24 43.08
N SER A 97 -20.14 11.55 43.58
CA SER A 97 -18.85 12.15 43.92
C SER A 97 -17.92 12.29 42.71
N LEU A 98 -18.26 11.65 41.58
CA LEU A 98 -17.41 11.51 40.38
C LEU A 98 -16.01 10.93 40.66
N SER A 99 -15.75 10.47 41.89
CA SER A 99 -14.46 9.96 42.34
C SER A 99 -14.16 8.54 41.87
N LEU A 100 -15.17 7.85 41.34
CA LEU A 100 -15.09 6.49 40.80
C LEU A 100 -15.17 6.44 39.27
N LEU A 101 -15.10 7.59 38.59
CA LEU A 101 -15.03 7.59 37.13
C LEU A 101 -13.70 6.99 36.68
N PRO A 102 -13.72 6.05 35.72
CA PRO A 102 -12.48 5.58 35.09
C PRO A 102 -11.80 6.75 34.39
N SER A 103 -10.47 6.79 34.44
CA SER A 103 -9.68 7.77 33.70
C SER A 103 -9.83 7.54 32.18
N PRO A 104 -9.64 8.56 31.33
CA PRO A 104 -9.70 8.38 29.88
C PRO A 104 -8.74 7.30 29.34
N ALA A 105 -7.62 7.06 30.03
CA ALA A 105 -6.68 5.99 29.69
C ALA A 105 -7.26 4.60 30.04
N GLU A 106 -7.84 4.43 31.24
CA GLU A 106 -8.49 3.18 31.65
C GLU A 106 -9.71 2.85 30.76
N GLU A 107 -10.47 3.87 30.32
CA GLU A 107 -11.56 3.67 29.36
C GLU A 107 -11.04 3.23 27.99
N ALA A 108 -9.98 3.88 27.48
CA ALA A 108 -9.39 3.53 26.19
C ALA A 108 -8.80 2.11 26.21
N ASP A 109 -8.16 1.72 27.32
CA ASP A 109 -7.62 0.38 27.51
C ASP A 109 -8.74 -0.68 27.61
N HIS A 110 -9.83 -0.38 28.33
CA HIS A 110 -10.99 -1.26 28.39
C HIS A 110 -11.63 -1.44 27.00
N ASP A 111 -11.84 -0.35 26.25
CA ASP A 111 -12.41 -0.40 24.90
C ASP A 111 -11.51 -1.21 23.94
N LEU A 112 -10.19 -1.05 24.05
CA LEU A 112 -9.22 -1.83 23.30
C LEU A 112 -9.32 -3.34 23.62
N CYS A 113 -9.43 -3.70 24.91
CA CYS A 113 -9.59 -5.08 25.35
C CYS A 113 -10.89 -5.72 24.85
N VAL A 114 -12.00 -4.97 24.89
CA VAL A 114 -13.28 -5.41 24.33
C VAL A 114 -13.17 -5.61 22.82
N HIS A 115 -12.49 -4.69 22.12
CA HIS A 115 -12.26 -4.80 20.68
C HIS A 115 -11.40 -6.02 20.31
N LEU A 116 -10.36 -6.34 21.10
CA LEU A 116 -9.55 -7.55 20.92
C LEU A 116 -10.40 -8.82 21.05
N VAL A 117 -11.30 -8.89 22.05
CA VAL A 117 -12.22 -10.02 22.19
C VAL A 117 -13.24 -10.10 21.04
N GLN A 118 -13.68 -8.97 20.49
CA GLN A 118 -14.54 -8.94 19.31
C GLN A 118 -13.80 -9.42 18.04
N LEU A 119 -12.55 -8.99 17.86
CA LEU A 119 -11.72 -9.35 16.71
C LEU A 119 -11.37 -10.85 16.70
N LEU A 120 -11.07 -11.40 17.88
CA LEU A 120 -10.78 -12.82 18.09
C LEU A 120 -12.02 -13.65 18.47
N HIS A 121 -13.23 -13.08 18.39
CA HIS A 121 -14.47 -13.69 18.88
C HIS A 121 -14.70 -15.09 18.29
N SER A 122 -14.47 -15.26 16.98
CA SER A 122 -14.62 -16.55 16.31
C SER A 122 -13.65 -17.61 16.83
N THR A 123 -12.40 -17.24 17.09
CA THR A 123 -11.36 -18.12 17.65
C THR A 123 -11.67 -18.51 19.08
N LEU A 124 -12.04 -17.53 19.93
CA LEU A 124 -12.41 -17.75 21.32
C LEU A 124 -13.63 -18.67 21.46
N VAL A 125 -14.71 -18.41 20.71
CA VAL A 125 -15.94 -19.22 20.76
C VAL A 125 -15.71 -20.66 20.27
N ASN A 126 -14.79 -20.89 19.35
CA ASN A 126 -14.56 -22.21 18.78
C ASN A 126 -13.64 -23.09 19.64
N LYS A 127 -12.76 -22.49 20.45
CA LYS A 127 -11.71 -23.20 21.18
C LYS A 127 -11.89 -23.20 22.70
N MET A 128 -12.65 -22.26 23.26
CA MET A 128 -12.83 -22.11 24.71
C MET A 128 -13.85 -23.11 25.26
N LEU A 129 -13.52 -23.78 26.38
CA LEU A 129 -14.46 -24.57 27.16
C LEU A 129 -15.13 -23.70 28.25
N PRO A 130 -16.41 -23.28 28.06
CA PRO A 130 -17.01 -22.25 28.90
C PRO A 130 -17.21 -22.66 30.37
N ARG A 131 -17.44 -23.94 30.68
CA ARG A 131 -17.61 -24.42 32.07
C ARG A 131 -16.35 -24.21 32.90
N GLN A 132 -15.21 -24.70 32.41
CA GLN A 132 -13.93 -24.62 33.12
C GLN A 132 -13.49 -23.16 33.31
N VAL A 133 -13.66 -22.35 32.26
CA VAL A 133 -13.31 -20.92 32.31
C VAL A 133 -14.27 -20.16 33.23
N ALA A 134 -15.58 -20.43 33.22
CA ALA A 134 -16.54 -19.77 34.09
C ALA A 134 -16.34 -20.12 35.57
N GLU A 135 -16.12 -21.39 35.91
CA GLU A 135 -15.80 -21.81 37.28
C GLU A 135 -14.54 -21.12 37.80
N LYS A 136 -13.53 -20.97 36.93
CA LYS A 136 -12.29 -20.27 37.27
C LYS A 136 -12.50 -18.76 37.43
N CYS A 137 -13.30 -18.15 36.55
CA CYS A 137 -13.67 -16.74 36.67
C CYS A 137 -14.49 -16.45 37.94
N LEU A 138 -15.30 -17.41 38.43
CA LEU A 138 -15.98 -17.31 39.72
C LEU A 138 -14.97 -17.37 40.89
N GLN A 139 -14.03 -18.32 40.87
CA GLN A 139 -12.97 -18.42 41.89
C GLN A 139 -12.12 -17.14 41.97
N MET A 140 -11.92 -16.47 40.84
CA MET A 140 -11.16 -15.21 40.75
C MET A 140 -12.00 -13.98 41.08
N GLY A 141 -13.28 -14.14 41.45
CA GLY A 141 -14.18 -13.05 41.85
C GLY A 141 -14.69 -12.17 40.69
N ILE A 142 -14.53 -12.61 39.44
CA ILE A 142 -14.99 -11.88 38.24
C ILE A 142 -16.49 -12.12 38.01
N PHE A 143 -16.92 -13.37 38.22
CA PHE A 143 -18.31 -13.79 38.09
C PHE A 143 -18.98 -13.96 39.46
N GLN A 144 -20.31 -13.88 39.47
CA GLN A 144 -21.17 -14.26 40.59
C GLN A 144 -21.80 -15.63 40.32
N ASP A 145 -22.36 -16.28 41.35
CA ASP A 145 -23.01 -17.59 41.21
C ASP A 145 -24.09 -17.59 40.11
N ASP A 146 -24.87 -16.50 40.00
CA ASP A 146 -25.88 -16.30 38.95
C ASP A 146 -25.31 -16.31 37.52
N ASP A 147 -24.08 -15.80 37.34
CA ASP A 147 -23.41 -15.79 36.05
C ASP A 147 -22.96 -17.20 35.66
N LEU A 148 -22.46 -17.98 36.63
CA LEU A 148 -22.03 -19.36 36.46
C LEU A 148 -23.22 -20.25 36.10
N ASP A 149 -24.31 -20.17 36.86
CA ASP A 149 -25.52 -20.97 36.65
C ASP A 149 -26.11 -20.75 35.25
N ARG A 150 -26.12 -19.50 34.77
CA ARG A 150 -26.60 -19.19 33.42
C ARG A 150 -25.66 -19.69 32.33
N ILE A 151 -24.33 -19.56 32.50
CA ILE A 151 -23.36 -20.08 31.53
C ILE A 151 -23.47 -21.61 31.46
N HIS A 152 -23.60 -22.29 32.60
CA HIS A 152 -23.83 -23.74 32.66
C HIS A 152 -25.15 -24.13 31.98
N THR A 153 -26.23 -23.42 32.29
CA THR A 153 -27.55 -23.66 31.68
C THR A 153 -27.52 -23.48 30.15
N VAL A 154 -26.86 -22.44 29.63
CA VAL A 154 -26.74 -22.24 28.17
C VAL A 154 -25.82 -23.29 27.55
N THR A 155 -24.73 -23.65 28.22
CA THR A 155 -23.81 -24.70 27.75
C THR A 155 -24.51 -26.05 27.63
N ASP A 156 -25.38 -26.38 28.58
CA ASP A 156 -26.07 -27.68 28.65
C ASP A 156 -27.19 -27.79 27.62
N ASN A 157 -27.90 -26.68 27.39
CA ASN A 157 -29.03 -26.65 26.47
C ASN A 157 -28.63 -26.39 25.02
N ARG A 158 -27.53 -25.65 24.78
CA ARG A 158 -27.15 -25.13 23.44
C ARG A 158 -25.72 -25.44 23.03
N GLY A 159 -24.93 -26.07 23.90
CA GLY A 159 -23.57 -26.52 23.63
C GLY A 159 -22.48 -25.48 23.90
N ASN A 160 -21.22 -25.93 23.83
CA ASN A 160 -20.05 -25.13 24.25
C ASN A 160 -19.88 -23.81 23.50
N ARG A 161 -20.27 -23.73 22.21
CA ARG A 161 -20.12 -22.48 21.43
C ARG A 161 -21.07 -21.39 21.92
N ASP A 162 -22.31 -21.74 22.26
CA ASP A 162 -23.27 -20.78 22.79
C ASP A 162 -22.98 -20.45 24.26
N GLY A 163 -22.48 -21.42 25.04
CA GLY A 163 -21.94 -21.16 26.38
C GLY A 163 -20.74 -20.20 26.36
N ALA A 164 -19.84 -20.33 25.38
CA ALA A 164 -18.69 -19.45 25.20
C ALA A 164 -19.10 -18.02 24.80
N ARG A 165 -20.11 -17.87 23.93
CA ARG A 165 -20.68 -16.56 23.60
C ARG A 165 -21.30 -15.89 24.81
N GLU A 166 -22.02 -16.66 25.62
CA GLU A 166 -22.66 -16.16 26.84
C GLU A 166 -21.63 -15.75 27.91
N LEU A 167 -20.52 -16.49 28.01
CA LEU A 167 -19.38 -16.12 28.86
C LEU A 167 -18.74 -14.80 28.41
N LEU A 168 -18.42 -14.67 27.12
CA LEU A 168 -17.78 -13.48 26.57
C LEU A 168 -18.68 -12.24 26.67
N SER A 169 -20.00 -12.39 26.49
CA SER A 169 -20.94 -11.27 26.64
C SER A 169 -21.04 -10.77 28.08
N ARG A 170 -20.84 -11.65 29.07
CA ARG A 170 -20.83 -11.30 30.50
C ARG A 170 -19.53 -10.68 30.94
N ILE A 171 -18.40 -11.21 30.49
CA ILE A 171 -17.10 -10.85 31.03
C ILE A 171 -16.69 -9.42 30.67
N VAL A 172 -17.00 -8.98 29.45
CA VAL A 172 -16.72 -7.61 28.96
C VAL A 172 -17.45 -6.53 29.74
N GLN A 173 -18.49 -6.89 30.49
CA GLN A 173 -19.30 -5.97 31.30
C GLN A 173 -18.77 -5.82 32.73
N LYS A 174 -17.77 -6.63 33.13
CA LYS A 174 -17.19 -6.61 34.47
C LYS A 174 -16.06 -5.57 34.54
N LYS A 175 -15.77 -5.07 35.75
CA LYS A 175 -14.63 -4.17 35.97
C LYS A 175 -13.34 -4.99 36.03
N ASP A 176 -12.24 -4.45 35.48
CA ASP A 176 -10.88 -5.02 35.54
C ASP A 176 -10.79 -6.51 35.12
N TRP A 177 -11.62 -6.90 34.16
CA TRP A 177 -11.87 -8.29 33.81
C TRP A 177 -10.77 -8.93 32.95
N PHE A 178 -10.03 -8.14 32.17
CA PHE A 178 -9.18 -8.64 31.09
C PHE A 178 -7.96 -9.43 31.61
N SER A 179 -7.18 -8.88 32.54
CA SER A 179 -6.01 -9.58 33.10
C SER A 179 -6.40 -10.85 33.87
N PRO A 180 -7.44 -10.83 34.75
CA PRO A 180 -7.95 -12.03 35.39
C PRO A 180 -8.49 -13.07 34.39
N PHE A 181 -9.09 -12.63 33.28
CA PHE A 181 -9.53 -13.53 32.22
C PHE A 181 -8.37 -14.23 31.49
N LEU A 182 -7.28 -13.52 31.20
CA LEU A 182 -6.08 -14.12 30.62
C LEU A 182 -5.49 -15.19 31.54
N VAL A 183 -5.47 -14.93 32.85
CA VAL A 183 -5.03 -15.91 33.85
C VAL A 183 -5.99 -17.11 33.90
N ALA A 184 -7.31 -16.87 33.88
CA ALA A 184 -8.31 -17.94 33.83
C ALA A 184 -8.14 -18.83 32.58
N LEU A 185 -7.83 -18.24 31.41
CA LEU A 185 -7.52 -18.98 30.18
C LEU A 185 -6.22 -19.80 30.32
N ARG A 186 -5.15 -19.23 30.88
CA ARG A 186 -3.88 -19.94 31.09
C ARG A 186 -4.02 -21.14 32.05
N GLU A 187 -4.76 -20.96 33.14
CA GLU A 187 -4.95 -22.02 34.15
C GLU A 187 -5.94 -23.11 33.73
N THR A 188 -6.80 -22.84 32.73
CA THR A 188 -7.78 -23.81 32.22
C THR A 188 -7.32 -24.53 30.94
N GLN A 189 -6.01 -24.55 30.66
CA GLN A 189 -5.40 -25.16 29.46
C GLN A 189 -5.75 -24.46 28.12
N HIS A 190 -6.22 -23.21 28.16
CA HIS A 190 -6.47 -22.37 26.97
C HIS A 190 -5.39 -21.29 26.80
N GLY A 191 -4.13 -21.63 27.10
CA GLY A 191 -3.01 -20.68 27.06
C GLY A 191 -2.71 -20.12 25.67
N ASP A 192 -3.05 -20.84 24.60
CA ASP A 192 -2.97 -20.33 23.22
C ASP A 192 -3.93 -19.16 22.98
N LEU A 193 -5.14 -19.22 23.53
CA LEU A 193 -6.10 -18.11 23.47
C LEU A 193 -5.65 -16.90 24.28
N ALA A 194 -4.96 -17.11 25.41
CA ALA A 194 -4.38 -16.04 26.20
C ALA A 194 -3.18 -15.39 25.49
N ASP A 195 -2.34 -16.17 24.81
CA ASP A 195 -1.22 -15.68 23.99
C ASP A 195 -1.76 -14.84 22.80
N ASP A 196 -2.81 -15.31 22.12
CA ASP A 196 -3.47 -14.58 21.03
C ASP A 196 -4.07 -13.24 21.50
N LEU A 197 -4.68 -13.20 22.70
CA LEU A 197 -5.27 -11.99 23.28
C LEU A 197 -4.22 -11.01 23.85
N SER A 198 -3.04 -11.49 24.23
CA SER A 198 -1.96 -10.65 24.80
C SER A 198 -0.93 -10.18 23.78
N GLY A 199 -1.03 -10.63 22.52
CA GLY A 199 -0.11 -10.24 21.44
C GLY A 199 1.21 -11.02 21.40
N ILE A 200 1.44 -11.92 22.38
CA ILE A 200 2.67 -12.69 22.53
C ILE A 200 2.74 -13.77 21.45
N THR A 201 3.18 -13.39 20.26
CA THR A 201 3.39 -14.28 19.13
C THR A 201 4.71 -15.05 19.30
N GLY A 202 4.64 -16.28 19.80
CA GLY A 202 5.42 -17.48 19.41
C GLY A 202 6.95 -17.45 19.22
N GLU A 203 7.69 -16.35 19.37
CA GLU A 203 9.14 -16.29 19.14
C GLU A 203 9.97 -16.87 20.31
N ASN A 204 9.34 -17.19 21.45
CA ASN A 204 10.02 -17.72 22.64
C ASN A 204 9.77 -19.22 22.94
N ARG A 205 9.18 -20.00 22.03
CA ARG A 205 8.99 -21.46 22.26
C ARG A 205 10.17 -22.35 21.86
N GLN A 206 11.33 -21.78 21.55
CA GLN A 206 12.58 -22.53 21.36
C GLN A 206 13.70 -21.98 22.26
N ASN A 207 13.53 -22.11 23.57
CA ASN A 207 14.65 -22.22 24.51
C ASN A 207 14.18 -22.95 25.77
N GLY A 208 14.53 -24.23 25.87
CA GLY A 208 14.37 -25.03 27.08
C GLY A 208 13.63 -26.34 26.85
N MET A 209 14.31 -27.34 26.28
CA MET A 209 13.91 -28.74 26.45
C MET A 209 14.93 -29.43 27.37
N ASN A 210 14.39 -30.25 28.26
CA ASN A 210 15.03 -31.23 29.14
C ASN A 210 15.38 -30.73 30.56
N ASN A 211 14.56 -31.13 31.53
CA ASN A 211 15.01 -32.10 32.52
C ASN A 211 13.81 -32.83 33.14
N THR A 212 13.76 -34.13 32.91
CA THR A 212 13.10 -35.11 33.76
C THR A 212 13.83 -35.16 35.10
N ASN A 213 13.12 -35.22 36.22
CA ASN A 213 13.27 -36.29 37.22
C ASN A 213 12.30 -36.16 38.39
N GLU A 214 12.01 -37.33 38.93
CA GLU A 214 11.06 -37.77 39.95
C GLU A 214 11.16 -37.12 41.33
N GLU A 215 10.00 -37.09 41.99
CA GLU A 215 9.69 -37.23 43.43
C GLU A 215 10.86 -37.31 44.43
N THR A 216 10.86 -36.48 45.49
CA THR A 216 10.70 -36.94 46.91
C THR A 216 10.59 -35.81 47.94
N GLU A 217 10.00 -36.19 49.06
CA GLU A 217 9.46 -35.50 50.23
C GLU A 217 10.48 -35.03 51.32
N VAL A 218 10.11 -33.94 52.03
CA VAL A 218 10.03 -33.78 53.51
C VAL A 218 11.22 -33.28 54.39
N THR A 219 10.88 -32.28 55.24
CA THR A 219 11.44 -31.80 56.55
C THR A 219 12.79 -31.07 56.62
N SER A 220 13.08 -30.10 57.51
CA SER A 220 12.35 -29.14 58.37
C SER A 220 13.40 -28.30 59.13
N GLN A 221 13.37 -26.95 59.02
CA GLN A 221 13.57 -25.84 60.01
C GLN A 221 14.56 -25.92 61.22
N PRO A 222 14.87 -24.81 61.97
CA PRO A 222 14.73 -23.35 61.75
C PRO A 222 15.91 -22.44 62.27
N GLY A 223 15.79 -21.11 62.10
CA GLY A 223 16.41 -20.04 62.93
C GLY A 223 16.89 -18.80 62.14
N ASP A 224 16.03 -17.80 61.87
CA ASP A 224 15.84 -16.48 62.56
C ASP A 224 16.69 -15.32 61.97
N ALA A 225 16.25 -14.08 61.70
CA ALA A 225 14.95 -13.41 61.52
C ALA A 225 15.22 -11.94 61.07
N ALA A 226 14.36 -11.37 60.19
CA ALA A 226 13.97 -9.94 59.99
C ALA A 226 13.61 -9.67 58.50
N VAL A 227 12.33 -9.76 58.07
CA VAL A 227 11.33 -8.67 57.84
C VAL A 227 11.79 -7.72 56.71
N GLU A 228 11.17 -7.58 55.54
CA GLU A 228 9.74 -7.39 55.19
C GLU A 228 9.53 -7.61 53.66
N ASP A 229 8.35 -8.13 53.27
CA ASP A 229 7.49 -7.89 52.08
C ASP A 229 8.06 -7.30 50.76
N LEU A 230 7.57 -7.56 49.54
CA LEU A 230 6.58 -8.44 48.92
C LEU A 230 6.76 -8.21 47.40
N LYS A 231 6.61 -9.29 46.61
CA LYS A 231 5.93 -9.35 45.29
C LYS A 231 6.51 -8.66 44.04
N GLN A 232 6.59 -9.52 43.01
CA GLN A 232 6.16 -9.32 41.61
C GLN A 232 7.02 -8.34 40.80
N GLN A 233 7.83 -8.75 39.82
CA GLN A 233 7.58 -9.69 38.72
C GLN A 233 6.23 -9.46 38.04
N GLU A 234 6.24 -8.74 36.92
CA GLU A 234 5.79 -9.20 35.60
C GLU A 234 6.17 -8.12 34.56
N ASN A 235 6.99 -8.46 33.56
CA ASN A 235 6.63 -9.01 32.24
C ASN A 235 5.92 -7.96 31.36
N VAL A 236 6.49 -7.48 30.24
CA VAL A 236 6.74 -8.10 28.91
C VAL A 236 5.78 -7.45 27.89
N ASN A 237 6.33 -7.11 26.70
CA ASN A 237 5.63 -6.93 25.41
C ASN A 237 4.61 -5.76 25.28
N ASP A 238 4.15 -5.31 24.11
CA ASP A 238 4.23 -5.71 22.69
C ASP A 238 4.05 -4.40 21.84
N GLY A 239 4.38 -4.30 20.54
CA GLY A 239 3.48 -4.55 19.41
C GLY A 239 2.28 -3.57 19.32
N PHE A 240 1.77 -3.06 18.19
CA PHE A 240 2.04 -3.13 16.75
C PHE A 240 0.99 -2.22 16.05
N SER A 241 1.18 -1.90 14.75
CA SER A 241 0.15 -1.50 13.73
C SER A 241 -0.44 -0.07 13.82
N SER A 242 -0.87 0.69 12.78
CA SER A 242 -1.32 0.48 11.38
C SER A 242 -1.14 1.79 10.55
N GLU A 243 -0.61 1.82 9.31
CA GLU A 243 -1.21 1.83 7.93
C GLU A 243 -1.79 3.15 7.31
N ASN A 244 -1.48 3.35 5.99
CA ASN A 244 -2.01 4.23 4.88
C ASN A 244 -1.02 5.32 4.33
N ILE A 245 -0.48 5.35 3.08
CA ILE A 245 -0.96 5.36 1.65
C ILE A 245 -1.71 6.69 1.28
N VAL A 246 -1.33 7.57 0.31
CA VAL A 246 -1.38 7.50 -1.18
C VAL A 246 -0.56 8.63 -1.92
N LEU A 247 -0.12 8.30 -3.15
CA LEU A 247 0.42 9.05 -4.31
C LEU A 247 -0.09 10.48 -4.70
N GLU A 248 0.84 11.27 -5.26
CA GLU A 248 0.70 12.44 -6.17
C GLU A 248 0.23 12.05 -7.59
N THR A 249 -0.28 12.92 -8.49
CA THR A 249 0.13 14.30 -8.90
C THR A 249 -0.99 14.95 -9.73
N SER A 250 -1.20 16.29 -9.64
CA SER A 250 -1.19 17.26 -10.75
C SER A 250 -1.63 18.69 -10.34
N ILE A 251 -0.64 19.58 -10.24
CA ILE A 251 -0.56 21.03 -10.56
C ILE A 251 -1.88 21.84 -10.65
N GLY A 252 -2.01 22.81 -9.75
CA GLY A 252 -2.80 24.03 -9.92
C GLY A 252 -2.65 24.92 -8.67
N ASN A 253 -1.88 26.01 -8.80
CA ASN A 253 -1.62 27.05 -7.80
C ASN A 253 -2.81 27.36 -6.90
N ASN A 254 -2.55 27.60 -5.61
CA ASN A 254 -3.16 28.68 -4.85
C ASN A 254 -2.35 29.01 -3.60
N SER A 255 -2.31 30.31 -3.35
CA SER A 255 -1.71 31.09 -2.27
C SER A 255 -2.23 30.77 -0.86
N SER A 256 -1.40 31.15 0.12
CA SER A 256 -1.65 31.42 1.55
C SER A 256 -2.93 32.25 1.81
N ASP A 257 -3.58 32.30 2.98
CA ASP A 257 -3.20 32.02 4.37
C ASP A 257 -4.45 31.89 5.29
N VAL A 258 -4.36 31.07 6.36
CA VAL A 258 -4.81 31.29 7.78
C VAL A 258 -6.31 31.56 8.09
N SER A 259 -7.02 30.95 9.06
CA SER A 259 -6.80 29.93 10.11
C SER A 259 -8.14 29.60 10.81
N ILE A 260 -8.07 28.63 11.75
CA ILE A 260 -8.99 28.21 12.87
C ILE A 260 -9.38 26.73 12.64
N GLY A 261 -8.71 25.73 13.23
CA GLY A 261 -8.58 25.39 14.67
C GLY A 261 -9.68 24.35 14.98
N ASP A 262 -9.52 23.20 15.63
CA ASP A 262 -8.49 22.47 16.41
C ASP A 262 -9.14 21.06 16.66
N ALA A 263 -8.52 19.94 17.04
CA ALA A 263 -7.15 19.53 17.31
C ALA A 263 -7.14 17.97 17.38
N SER A 264 -6.05 17.34 16.94
CA SER A 264 -5.65 16.00 17.37
C SER A 264 -4.17 16.06 17.71
N VAL A 265 -3.85 16.06 19.00
CA VAL A 265 -2.48 16.13 19.52
C VAL A 265 -2.05 14.76 20.04
N SER A 266 -0.79 14.51 19.71
CA SER A 266 0.06 13.34 19.86
C SER A 266 0.51 13.05 21.30
N ASN A 267 0.88 11.78 21.49
CA ASN A 267 1.74 11.27 22.56
C ASN A 267 3.01 12.10 22.74
N LEU A 268 3.21 12.58 23.98
CA LEU A 268 4.47 13.08 24.50
C LEU A 268 5.10 11.97 25.34
N ASN A 269 6.39 11.76 25.11
CA ASN A 269 7.28 10.93 25.90
C ASN A 269 7.82 11.83 27.02
N GLU A 270 7.45 11.61 28.28
CA GLU A 270 7.99 12.34 29.43
C GLU A 270 8.99 11.47 30.22
N ASN A 271 10.27 11.80 30.05
CA ASN A 271 11.22 11.76 31.16
C ASN A 271 10.86 12.93 32.10
N LEU A 272 10.27 12.62 33.26
CA LEU A 272 10.02 13.60 34.31
C LEU A 272 11.11 13.46 35.39
N GLY A 273 12.06 14.39 35.33
CA GLY A 273 12.82 14.76 36.51
C GLY A 273 11.92 15.55 37.46
N GLN A 274 11.74 15.06 38.69
CA GLN A 274 11.19 15.83 39.79
C GLN A 274 12.31 16.35 40.68
N SER A 275 12.40 17.68 40.75
CA SER A 275 13.09 18.40 41.80
C SER A 275 12.15 18.55 43.00
N CYS A 276 12.54 18.05 44.16
CA CYS A 276 12.04 18.53 45.45
C CYS A 276 13.22 18.83 46.37
N THR A 277 13.28 20.09 46.79
CA THR A 277 14.14 20.62 47.85
C THR A 277 13.73 20.06 49.21
N THR A 278 14.65 19.42 49.93
CA THR A 278 14.82 19.62 51.38
C THR A 278 16.29 19.38 51.74
N SER A 279 16.77 20.26 52.62
CA SER A 279 18.12 20.32 53.18
C SER A 279 18.41 19.14 54.12
N ASP A 280 19.55 18.46 53.94
CA ASP A 280 20.49 18.25 55.04
C ASP A 280 21.90 17.85 54.54
N SER A 281 22.85 18.01 55.43
CA SER A 281 24.28 18.19 55.27
C SER A 281 25.11 16.89 55.37
N GLY A 282 26.24 16.79 54.65
CA GLY A 282 27.32 15.82 54.99
C GLY A 282 28.15 15.18 53.86
N MET A 283 29.14 15.89 53.32
CA MET A 283 30.58 15.54 53.22
C MET A 283 31.08 14.05 53.03
N PHE A 284 31.85 13.83 51.92
CA PHE A 284 32.96 12.86 51.63
C PHE A 284 32.67 11.34 51.33
N PRO A 285 33.60 10.57 50.68
CA PRO A 285 34.21 10.71 49.34
C PRO A 285 34.29 9.37 48.52
N PHE A 286 34.65 9.47 47.23
CA PHE A 286 35.42 8.51 46.39
C PHE A 286 35.34 6.99 46.67
N TYR A 287 34.86 6.22 45.68
CA TYR A 287 35.54 5.01 45.19
C TYR A 287 35.33 4.88 43.68
N GLU A 288 36.44 4.93 42.95
CA GLU A 288 36.58 4.44 41.58
C GLU A 288 36.41 2.92 41.63
N ASP A 289 35.51 2.37 40.82
CA ASP A 289 35.63 0.98 40.38
C ASP A 289 35.25 0.88 38.90
N GLU A 290 36.27 0.54 38.14
CA GLU A 290 36.24 0.24 36.71
C GLU A 290 35.32 -0.96 36.47
N VAL A 291 34.29 -0.76 35.66
CA VAL A 291 33.62 -1.86 34.96
C VAL A 291 33.71 -1.58 33.47
N GLU A 292 34.77 -2.10 32.85
CA GLU A 292 34.87 -2.28 31.41
C GLU A 292 33.68 -3.13 30.91
N SER A 293 32.61 -2.45 30.51
CA SER A 293 31.59 -3.09 29.68
C SER A 293 32.17 -3.26 28.26
N ARG A 294 32.35 -4.53 27.87
CA ARG A 294 32.86 -4.94 26.56
C ARG A 294 31.97 -4.38 25.45
N VAL A 295 32.42 -3.28 24.83
CA VAL A 295 31.87 -2.74 23.58
C VAL A 295 32.16 -3.74 22.47
N SER A 296 31.13 -4.29 21.84
CA SER A 296 31.26 -5.05 20.59
C SER A 296 32.06 -4.23 19.57
N PRO A 297 33.06 -4.79 18.87
CA PRO A 297 33.92 -4.02 17.97
C PRO A 297 33.10 -3.33 16.87
N GLU A 298 33.34 -2.04 16.69
CA GLU A 298 32.65 -1.18 15.72
C GLU A 298 32.79 -1.72 14.28
N PRO A 299 31.75 -1.64 13.44
CA PRO A 299 31.90 -1.96 12.03
C PRO A 299 32.70 -0.84 11.32
N ASP A 300 33.92 -1.14 10.92
CA ASP A 300 34.79 -0.18 10.21
C ASP A 300 34.28 0.12 8.80
N LEU A 301 34.32 1.40 8.40
CA LEU A 301 33.88 1.87 7.09
C LEU A 301 35.07 1.85 6.11
N THR A 302 35.38 0.65 5.60
CA THR A 302 36.44 0.46 4.60
C THR A 302 35.88 0.17 3.20
N LEU A 303 36.57 0.64 2.16
CA LEU A 303 36.29 0.29 0.77
C LEU A 303 37.28 -0.78 0.28
N ARG A 304 36.81 -1.66 -0.60
CA ARG A 304 37.67 -2.57 -1.38
C ARG A 304 38.47 -1.78 -2.42
N ASP A 305 39.52 -2.37 -2.98
CA ASP A 305 40.40 -1.67 -3.94
C ASP A 305 39.63 -1.20 -5.19
N TYR A 306 38.79 -2.06 -5.77
CA TYR A 306 37.95 -1.69 -6.91
C TYR A 306 36.93 -0.58 -6.58
N GLN A 307 36.49 -0.50 -5.31
CA GLN A 307 35.57 0.54 -4.84
C GLN A 307 36.31 1.86 -4.67
N MET A 308 37.52 1.83 -4.10
CA MET A 308 38.40 2.98 -3.96
C MET A 308 38.81 3.54 -5.33
N GLU A 309 39.14 2.68 -6.30
CA GLU A 309 39.47 3.06 -7.68
C GLU A 309 38.43 4.01 -8.28
N VAL A 310 37.15 3.65 -8.20
CA VAL A 310 36.05 4.44 -8.78
C VAL A 310 35.62 5.62 -7.91
N ALA A 311 35.91 5.59 -6.60
CA ALA A 311 35.57 6.67 -5.66
C ALA A 311 36.56 7.85 -5.71
N LYS A 312 37.84 7.59 -6.02
CA LYS A 312 38.94 8.58 -5.98
C LYS A 312 38.59 9.97 -6.57
N PRO A 313 38.03 10.10 -7.78
CA PRO A 313 37.71 11.42 -8.31
C PRO A 313 36.63 12.17 -7.51
N ALA A 314 35.62 11.46 -7.00
CA ALA A 314 34.59 12.08 -6.16
C ALA A 314 35.17 12.57 -4.83
N LEU A 315 36.12 11.83 -4.24
CA LEU A 315 36.84 12.29 -3.03
C LEU A 315 37.64 13.58 -3.30
N ASN A 316 38.04 13.83 -4.55
CA ASN A 316 38.72 15.05 -4.97
C ASN A 316 37.76 16.20 -5.36
N GLY A 317 36.45 16.05 -5.15
CA GLY A 317 35.45 17.07 -5.47
C GLY A 317 35.00 17.09 -6.93
N GLU A 318 35.35 16.08 -7.75
CA GLU A 318 34.90 15.99 -9.14
C GLU A 318 33.47 15.43 -9.26
N ASN A 319 32.66 16.00 -10.16
CA ASN A 319 31.35 15.45 -10.51
C ASN A 319 31.51 14.20 -11.38
N ILE A 320 31.03 13.05 -10.93
CA ILE A 320 31.23 11.78 -11.66
C ILE A 320 29.99 10.90 -11.69
N ILE A 321 29.99 9.95 -12.63
CA ILE A 321 29.06 8.81 -12.63
C ILE A 321 29.86 7.56 -12.29
N ILE A 322 29.48 6.81 -11.27
CA ILE A 322 30.03 5.49 -10.93
C ILE A 322 29.13 4.41 -11.52
N CYS A 323 29.71 3.60 -12.41
CA CYS A 323 29.06 2.45 -13.02
C CYS A 323 29.63 1.15 -12.44
N LEU A 324 28.89 0.53 -11.52
CA LEU A 324 29.29 -0.71 -10.82
C LEU A 324 28.16 -1.76 -10.88
N PRO A 325 28.46 -3.03 -11.22
CA PRO A 325 27.45 -4.10 -11.27
C PRO A 325 26.64 -4.24 -9.97
N THR A 326 25.43 -4.82 -10.08
CA THR A 326 24.62 -5.19 -8.91
C THR A 326 25.42 -6.12 -7.98
N GLY A 327 25.33 -5.91 -6.66
CA GLY A 327 26.12 -6.68 -5.68
C GLY A 327 27.51 -6.11 -5.37
N SER A 328 28.02 -5.15 -6.15
CA SER A 328 29.37 -4.59 -5.95
C SER A 328 29.51 -3.61 -4.77
N GLY A 329 28.41 -3.31 -4.06
CA GLY A 329 28.39 -2.35 -2.94
C GLY A 329 28.42 -0.87 -3.36
N LYS A 330 27.58 -0.47 -4.33
CA LYS A 330 27.44 0.93 -4.77
C LYS A 330 27.10 1.89 -3.63
N THR A 331 26.12 1.52 -2.81
CA THR A 331 25.65 2.35 -1.69
C THR A 331 26.74 2.51 -0.62
N ARG A 332 27.55 1.49 -0.37
CA ARG A 332 28.72 1.58 0.52
C ARG A 332 29.74 2.63 0.06
N VAL A 333 30.00 2.70 -1.25
CA VAL A 333 30.86 3.74 -1.84
C VAL A 333 30.27 5.13 -1.62
N ALA A 334 28.95 5.27 -1.76
CA ALA A 334 28.24 6.53 -1.50
C ALA A 334 28.44 7.00 -0.05
N VAL A 335 28.27 6.10 0.93
CA VAL A 335 28.47 6.41 2.36
C VAL A 335 29.89 6.86 2.66
N TYR A 336 30.90 6.18 2.08
CA TYR A 336 32.29 6.57 2.25
C TYR A 336 32.57 7.97 1.70
N ILE A 337 32.08 8.28 0.49
CA ILE A 337 32.21 9.61 -0.12
C ILE A 337 31.47 10.67 0.73
N THR A 338 30.28 10.35 1.24
CA THR A 338 29.54 11.26 2.14
C THR A 338 30.33 11.59 3.40
N LYS A 339 30.92 10.58 4.06
CA LYS A 339 31.73 10.77 5.27
C LYS A 339 32.94 11.67 4.98
N ASP A 340 33.74 11.31 3.98
CA ASP A 340 34.94 12.07 3.61
C ASP A 340 34.63 13.51 3.20
N HIS A 341 33.54 13.73 2.45
CA HIS A 341 33.08 15.06 2.04
C HIS A 341 32.71 15.92 3.25
N LEU A 342 31.91 15.40 4.18
CA LEU A 342 31.51 16.11 5.39
C LEU A 342 32.69 16.33 6.35
N ASP A 343 33.60 15.36 6.49
CA ASP A 343 34.82 15.49 7.30
C ASP A 343 35.75 16.58 6.75
N LYS A 344 35.88 16.68 5.42
CA LYS A 344 36.63 17.75 4.75
C LYS A 344 35.98 19.12 4.98
N LYS A 345 34.65 19.22 4.84
CA LYS A 345 33.90 20.47 5.08
C LYS A 345 34.04 20.93 6.54
N LYS A 346 33.90 20.01 7.49
CA LYS A 346 34.08 20.27 8.92
C LYS A 346 35.50 20.75 9.25
N ARG A 347 36.54 20.12 8.68
CA ARG A 347 37.95 20.55 8.85
C ARG A 347 38.24 21.92 8.22
N ALA A 348 37.54 22.27 7.16
CA ALA A 348 37.63 23.58 6.51
C ALA A 348 36.73 24.65 7.14
N SER A 349 35.97 24.32 8.19
CA SER A 349 34.95 25.20 8.78
C SER A 349 33.91 25.72 7.77
N GLU A 350 33.58 24.89 6.77
CA GLU A 350 32.57 25.17 5.76
C GLU A 350 31.30 24.36 6.04
N PRO A 351 30.10 24.87 5.69
CA PRO A 351 28.87 24.12 5.82
C PRO A 351 28.87 22.89 4.88
N GLY A 352 28.76 21.71 5.47
CA GLY A 352 28.60 20.44 4.78
C GLY A 352 27.15 19.97 4.81
N LYS A 353 26.54 19.66 3.66
CA LYS A 353 25.19 19.09 3.61
C LYS A 353 25.02 18.20 2.40
N VAL A 354 24.52 16.99 2.61
CA VAL A 354 24.40 15.94 1.60
C VAL A 354 22.94 15.54 1.45
N ILE A 355 22.48 15.45 0.20
CA ILE A 355 21.18 14.86 -0.13
C ILE A 355 21.36 13.66 -1.06
N VAL A 356 20.70 12.56 -0.71
CA VAL A 356 20.70 11.30 -1.46
C VAL A 356 19.32 11.10 -2.06
N LEU A 357 19.23 11.16 -3.38
CA LEU A 357 17.97 11.09 -4.12
C LEU A 357 17.73 9.67 -4.65
N VAL A 358 16.62 9.06 -4.25
CA VAL A 358 16.19 7.73 -4.70
C VAL A 358 14.87 7.81 -5.50
N ASN A 359 14.62 6.80 -6.34
CA ASN A 359 13.47 6.76 -7.24
C ASN A 359 12.28 5.97 -6.68
N LYS A 360 12.47 5.24 -5.57
CA LYS A 360 11.44 4.41 -4.92
C LYS A 360 11.42 4.66 -3.41
N VAL A 361 10.23 4.65 -2.81
CA VAL A 361 10.04 4.85 -1.36
C VAL A 361 10.81 3.82 -0.51
N PRO A 362 10.77 2.49 -0.79
CA PRO A 362 11.49 1.51 0.03
C PRO A 362 13.01 1.69 0.07
N LEU A 363 13.60 2.36 -0.93
CA LEU A 363 15.04 2.63 -0.96
C LEU A 363 15.47 3.63 0.12
N VAL A 364 14.59 4.54 0.52
CA VAL A 364 14.88 5.51 1.59
C VAL A 364 15.21 4.76 2.88
N GLU A 365 14.28 3.90 3.32
CA GLU A 365 14.44 3.13 4.56
C GLU A 365 15.57 2.12 4.45
N GLN A 366 15.72 1.49 3.29
CA GLN A 366 16.80 0.54 3.03
C GLN A 366 18.18 1.20 3.16
N HIS A 367 18.38 2.35 2.53
CA HIS A 367 19.65 3.07 2.59
C HIS A 367 19.91 3.62 3.99
N LEU A 368 18.87 4.14 4.67
CA LEU A 368 18.98 4.63 6.04
C LEU A 368 19.44 3.51 6.98
N ARG A 369 18.68 2.40 7.07
CA ARG A 369 18.96 1.32 8.03
C ARG A 369 20.24 0.54 7.73
N LYS A 370 20.52 0.20 6.48
CA LYS A 370 21.60 -0.74 6.14
C LYS A 370 22.95 -0.08 5.91
N GLU A 371 22.98 1.19 5.49
CA GLU A 371 24.21 1.82 5.02
C GLU A 371 24.46 3.16 5.72
N PHE A 372 23.59 4.15 5.62
CA PHE A 372 23.92 5.50 6.11
C PHE A 372 23.91 5.62 7.64
N SER A 373 22.87 5.14 8.33
CA SER A 373 22.78 5.27 9.80
C SER A 373 23.88 4.51 10.54
N PRO A 374 24.22 3.25 10.21
CA PRO A 374 25.27 2.51 10.93
C PRO A 374 26.63 3.21 10.95
N PHE A 375 26.99 3.93 9.88
CA PHE A 375 28.32 4.55 9.76
C PHE A 375 28.35 6.06 10.04
N LEU A 376 27.22 6.77 9.93
CA LEU A 376 27.20 8.24 10.00
C LEU A 376 26.43 8.82 11.20
N LYS A 377 25.44 8.10 11.77
CA LYS A 377 24.52 8.66 12.78
C LYS A 377 25.20 9.14 14.07
N ARG A 378 26.36 8.58 14.41
CA ARG A 378 27.17 9.03 15.56
C ARG A 378 27.85 10.39 15.34
N TRP A 379 28.12 10.74 14.08
CA TRP A 379 28.94 11.90 13.70
C TRP A 379 28.10 13.05 13.15
N TYR A 380 26.95 12.74 12.54
CA TYR A 380 26.12 13.64 11.77
C TYR A 380 24.62 13.36 11.98
N GLN A 381 23.78 14.39 11.77
CA GLN A 381 22.33 14.24 11.76
C GLN A 381 21.87 13.63 10.43
N VAL A 382 21.30 12.42 10.49
CA VAL A 382 20.87 11.63 9.33
C VAL A 382 19.37 11.39 9.39
N ILE A 383 18.65 11.71 8.31
CA ILE A 383 17.20 11.52 8.20
C ILE A 383 16.79 10.88 6.87
N GLY A 384 15.74 10.06 6.90
CA GLY A 384 15.07 9.52 5.72
C GLY A 384 13.68 10.14 5.53
N LEU A 385 13.34 10.49 4.28
CA LEU A 385 12.11 11.17 3.90
C LEU A 385 11.46 10.51 2.69
N SER A 386 10.15 10.36 2.72
CA SER A 386 9.37 9.88 1.58
C SER A 386 7.97 10.49 1.60
N GLY A 387 7.23 10.39 0.48
CA GLY A 387 5.83 10.83 0.44
C GLY A 387 4.92 10.06 1.41
N ASP A 388 5.35 8.88 1.88
CA ASP A 388 4.62 8.09 2.88
C ASP A 388 4.97 8.50 4.32
N SER A 389 5.99 9.36 4.52
CA SER A 389 6.42 9.83 5.83
C SER A 389 5.58 11.03 6.27
N GLN A 390 4.71 10.87 7.28
CA GLN A 390 3.92 11.97 7.85
C GLN A 390 4.75 12.82 8.83
N LEU A 391 5.73 13.57 8.31
CA LEU A 391 6.44 14.52 9.15
C LEU A 391 5.59 15.77 9.39
N LYS A 392 5.43 16.15 10.66
CA LYS A 392 4.83 17.43 11.07
C LYS A 392 5.76 18.64 10.84
N ILE A 393 6.83 18.47 10.06
CA ILE A 393 7.90 19.44 9.85
C ILE A 393 8.04 19.70 8.35
N SER A 394 8.14 20.97 7.96
CA SER A 394 8.32 21.36 6.56
C SER A 394 9.69 20.91 6.03
N PHE A 395 9.76 20.59 4.74
CA PHE A 395 11.03 20.19 4.10
C PHE A 395 12.16 21.23 4.25
N PRO A 396 11.92 22.56 4.15
CA PRO A 396 12.94 23.57 4.45
C PRO A 396 13.54 23.44 5.85
N GLU A 397 12.72 23.18 6.86
CA GLU A 397 13.21 22.99 8.23
C GLU A 397 13.99 21.68 8.39
N VAL A 398 13.60 20.63 7.68
CA VAL A 398 14.38 19.38 7.64
C VAL A 398 15.77 19.62 7.01
N VAL A 399 15.84 20.43 5.95
CA VAL A 399 17.11 20.84 5.33
C VAL A 399 17.99 21.62 6.30
N ARG A 400 17.41 22.52 7.10
CA ARG A 400 18.16 23.29 8.11
C ARG A 400 18.74 22.43 9.23
N ARG A 401 17.98 21.43 9.72
CA ARG A 401 18.36 20.63 10.90
C ARG A 401 19.29 19.46 10.64
N ASN A 402 19.39 18.97 9.40
CA ASN A 402 20.06 17.69 9.10
C ASN A 402 21.25 17.86 8.15
N ASP A 403 22.32 17.11 8.40
CA ASP A 403 23.53 17.08 7.58
C ASP A 403 23.39 16.13 6.38
N VAL A 404 22.71 15.01 6.57
CA VAL A 404 22.50 13.97 5.56
C VAL A 404 21.01 13.65 5.42
N ILE A 405 20.48 13.87 4.23
CA ILE A 405 19.06 13.70 3.92
C ILE A 405 18.91 12.65 2.82
N ILE A 406 18.24 11.54 3.12
CA ILE A 406 17.89 10.52 2.13
C ILE A 406 16.42 10.74 1.75
N SER A 407 16.13 11.01 0.48
CA SER A 407 14.78 11.40 0.07
C SER A 407 14.39 10.87 -1.29
N THR A 408 13.09 10.63 -1.49
CA THR A 408 12.54 10.47 -2.84
C THR A 408 12.66 11.77 -3.62
N ALA A 409 13.11 11.69 -4.86
CA ALA A 409 13.47 12.86 -5.68
C ALA A 409 12.37 13.93 -5.81
N GLN A 410 11.10 13.51 -5.84
CA GLN A 410 9.96 14.40 -6.07
C GLN A 410 9.75 15.39 -4.91
N ILE A 411 10.12 15.04 -3.68
CA ILE A 411 10.06 15.95 -2.52
C ILE A 411 10.95 17.17 -2.77
N LEU A 412 12.19 16.95 -3.21
CA LEU A 412 13.09 18.05 -3.54
C LEU A 412 12.58 18.86 -4.74
N GLU A 413 12.03 18.21 -5.78
CA GLU A 413 11.47 18.94 -6.93
C GLU A 413 10.29 19.83 -6.54
N ASN A 414 9.40 19.37 -5.65
CA ASN A 414 8.27 20.14 -5.15
C ASN A 414 8.75 21.37 -4.37
N SER A 415 9.69 21.21 -3.43
CA SER A 415 10.22 22.35 -2.68
C SER A 415 10.98 23.36 -3.57
N LEU A 416 11.66 22.90 -4.62
CA LEU A 416 12.30 23.77 -5.63
C LEU A 416 11.30 24.48 -6.56
N LEU A 417 10.07 23.95 -6.71
CA LEU A 417 9.00 24.58 -7.47
C LEU A 417 8.34 25.68 -6.64
N ASN A 418 8.00 25.39 -5.39
CA ASN A 418 7.38 26.35 -4.48
C ASN A 418 8.29 27.53 -4.17
N ALA A 419 9.61 27.30 -4.03
CA ALA A 419 10.61 28.36 -3.84
C ALA A 419 10.69 29.39 -4.99
N ALA A 420 10.01 29.14 -6.12
CA ALA A 420 9.93 30.07 -7.24
C ALA A 420 8.66 30.95 -7.21
N GLU A 421 7.75 30.72 -6.27
CA GLU A 421 6.58 31.55 -5.98
C GLU A 421 6.92 32.42 -4.74
N ASP A 422 6.67 33.73 -4.80
CA ASP A 422 7.30 34.75 -3.93
C ASP A 422 6.90 34.72 -2.43
N ASP A 423 6.08 33.74 -1.99
CA ASP A 423 5.41 33.75 -0.68
C ASP A 423 5.81 32.61 0.30
N GLU A 424 6.74 31.69 -0.03
CA GLU A 424 7.16 30.57 0.87
C GLU A 424 8.68 30.54 1.16
N GLU A 425 9.06 30.11 2.38
CA GLU A 425 10.45 29.84 2.79
C GLU A 425 11.00 28.63 1.99
N GLY A 426 11.58 28.89 0.82
CA GLY A 426 11.97 27.87 -0.15
C GLY A 426 13.34 27.22 0.08
N VAL A 427 13.55 26.03 -0.51
CA VAL A 427 14.85 25.35 -0.58
C VAL A 427 15.52 25.63 -1.93
N HIS A 428 16.82 25.88 -1.92
CA HIS A 428 17.64 26.06 -3.12
C HIS A 428 18.71 24.96 -3.27
N LEU A 429 19.19 24.75 -4.50
CA LEU A 429 20.27 23.78 -4.74
C LEU A 429 21.58 24.17 -4.08
N SER A 430 21.80 25.47 -3.83
CA SER A 430 22.96 26.00 -3.11
C SER A 430 23.01 25.63 -1.63
N ASP A 431 21.91 25.14 -1.06
CA ASP A 431 21.84 24.74 0.36
C ASP A 431 22.55 23.40 0.61
N PHE A 432 22.79 22.64 -0.46
CA PHE A 432 23.50 21.37 -0.46
C PHE A 432 24.91 21.54 -1.01
N SER A 433 25.87 20.81 -0.44
CA SER A 433 27.24 20.76 -0.96
C SER A 433 27.55 19.47 -1.72
N LEU A 434 26.73 18.42 -1.58
CA LEU A 434 26.79 17.18 -2.36
C LEU A 434 25.37 16.64 -2.63
N ILE A 435 25.09 16.28 -3.89
CA ILE A 435 23.88 15.57 -4.31
C ILE A 435 24.30 14.21 -4.86
N ILE A 436 23.81 13.14 -4.23
CA ILE A 436 23.99 11.76 -4.67
C ILE A 436 22.69 11.31 -5.33
N ILE A 437 22.77 10.77 -6.55
CA ILE A 437 21.61 10.27 -7.30
C ILE A 437 21.79 8.77 -7.50
N ASP A 438 20.96 7.98 -6.84
CA ASP A 438 20.89 6.53 -7.06
C ASP A 438 20.10 6.20 -8.32
N GLU A 439 20.43 5.08 -8.96
CA GLU A 439 19.91 4.68 -10.29
C GLU A 439 19.88 5.85 -11.29
N CYS A 440 21.02 6.55 -11.40
CA CYS A 440 21.15 7.81 -12.11
C CYS A 440 20.90 7.72 -13.63
N HIS A 441 20.76 6.51 -14.18
CA HIS A 441 20.35 6.26 -15.56
C HIS A 441 18.92 6.76 -15.87
N HIS A 442 18.12 7.05 -14.84
CA HIS A 442 16.83 7.76 -14.96
C HIS A 442 16.96 9.26 -15.21
N THR A 443 18.16 9.84 -15.16
CA THR A 443 18.42 11.28 -15.41
C THR A 443 18.34 11.60 -16.91
N GLN A 444 17.17 11.42 -17.49
CA GLN A 444 16.89 11.59 -18.90
C GLN A 444 15.47 12.09 -19.12
N LYS A 445 15.23 12.72 -20.29
CA LYS A 445 13.91 13.20 -20.72
C LYS A 445 13.28 14.12 -19.65
N GLU A 446 12.10 13.77 -19.16
CA GLU A 446 11.28 14.59 -18.26
C GLU A 446 11.16 13.97 -16.87
N ALA A 447 12.01 12.98 -16.57
CA ALA A 447 12.09 12.39 -15.25
C ALA A 447 12.53 13.41 -14.20
N VAL A 448 12.12 13.19 -12.96
CA VAL A 448 12.32 14.07 -11.80
C VAL A 448 13.77 14.49 -11.62
N TYR A 449 14.70 13.52 -11.64
CA TYR A 449 16.14 13.79 -11.58
C TYR A 449 16.61 14.77 -12.64
N ASN A 450 16.12 14.66 -13.87
CA ASN A 450 16.53 15.54 -14.96
C ASN A 450 15.96 16.96 -14.81
N ASN A 451 14.80 17.13 -14.17
CA ASN A 451 14.27 18.46 -13.88
C ASN A 451 15.11 19.17 -12.81
N ILE A 452 15.50 18.45 -11.75
CA ILE A 452 16.44 18.93 -10.72
C ILE A 452 17.77 19.32 -11.37
N MET A 453 18.36 18.43 -12.18
CA MET A 453 19.63 18.70 -12.85
C MET A 453 19.54 19.84 -13.87
N ARG A 454 18.42 20.02 -14.58
CA ARG A 454 18.24 21.18 -15.46
C ARG A 454 18.21 22.51 -14.69
N ARG A 455 17.77 22.54 -13.43
CA ARG A 455 17.88 23.73 -12.56
C ARG A 455 19.34 23.99 -12.20
N TYR A 456 20.06 22.95 -11.76
CA TYR A 456 21.51 23.01 -11.52
C TYR A 456 22.27 23.56 -12.74
N LEU A 457 21.98 23.08 -13.95
CA LEU A 457 22.62 23.52 -15.18
C LEU A 457 22.26 24.98 -15.55
N LYS A 458 21.03 25.43 -15.27
CA LYS A 458 20.66 26.85 -15.45
C LYS A 458 21.45 27.75 -14.49
N GLU A 459 21.60 27.35 -13.24
CA GLU A 459 22.40 28.07 -12.24
C GLU A 459 23.88 28.09 -12.61
N LYS A 460 24.44 26.96 -13.07
CA LYS A 460 25.82 26.87 -13.58
C LYS A 460 26.07 27.89 -14.69
N ARG A 461 25.12 28.04 -15.61
CA ARG A 461 25.21 29.04 -16.69
C ARG A 461 25.02 30.47 -16.19
N LYS A 462 24.18 30.68 -15.16
CA LYS A 462 24.04 31.97 -14.49
C LYS A 462 25.37 32.37 -13.83
N ASN A 463 26.04 31.46 -13.13
CA ASN A 463 27.37 31.69 -12.55
C ASN A 463 28.41 32.10 -13.59
N ARG A 464 28.40 31.52 -14.79
CA ARG A 464 29.29 31.96 -15.88
C ARG A 464 29.03 33.41 -16.32
N LYS A 465 27.79 33.90 -16.23
CA LYS A 465 27.46 35.31 -16.50
C LYS A 465 27.91 36.21 -15.33
N LEU A 466 27.60 35.81 -14.11
CA LEU A 466 28.02 36.52 -12.89
C LEU A 466 29.54 36.68 -12.82
N ALA A 467 30.29 35.63 -13.18
CA ALA A 467 31.75 35.69 -13.27
C ALA A 467 32.25 36.75 -14.25
N LYS A 468 31.60 36.90 -15.42
CA LYS A 468 31.94 37.94 -16.41
C LYS A 468 31.58 39.34 -15.91
N GLU A 469 30.59 39.44 -15.05
CA GLU A 469 30.13 40.70 -14.43
C GLU A 469 30.85 40.99 -13.10
N ASN A 470 31.86 40.18 -12.71
CA ASN A 470 32.56 40.26 -11.41
C ASN A 470 31.61 40.27 -10.20
N LYS A 471 30.48 39.56 -10.29
CA LYS A 471 29.50 39.40 -9.21
C LYS A 471 29.79 38.15 -8.37
N PRO A 472 29.37 38.12 -7.10
CA PRO A 472 29.54 36.94 -6.24
C PRO A 472 28.89 35.72 -6.88
N LEU A 473 29.62 34.61 -6.89
CA LEU A 473 29.17 33.35 -7.46
C LEU A 473 28.27 32.61 -6.48
N ILE A 474 27.23 31.98 -7.00
CA ILE A 474 26.35 31.13 -6.19
C ILE A 474 27.06 29.78 -6.01
N PRO A 475 27.24 29.27 -4.78
CA PRO A 475 27.82 27.95 -4.55
C PRO A 475 27.04 26.85 -5.29
N GLN A 476 27.75 25.85 -5.82
CA GLN A 476 27.12 24.71 -6.49
C GLN A 476 27.47 23.40 -5.78
N PRO A 477 26.51 22.47 -5.62
CA PRO A 477 26.78 21.17 -5.05
C PRO A 477 27.65 20.32 -5.99
N GLN A 478 28.50 19.47 -5.40
CA GLN A 478 29.08 18.34 -6.12
C GLN A 478 27.98 17.34 -6.49
N ILE A 479 28.11 16.67 -7.64
CA ILE A 479 27.14 15.68 -8.13
C ILE A 479 27.79 14.31 -8.25
N LEU A 480 27.17 13.30 -7.64
CA LEU A 480 27.55 11.89 -7.75
C LEU A 480 26.39 11.05 -8.29
N GLY A 481 26.53 10.52 -9.50
CA GLY A 481 25.58 9.56 -10.07
C GLY A 481 26.01 8.11 -9.79
N LEU A 482 25.10 7.26 -9.32
CA LEU A 482 25.33 5.83 -9.11
C LEU A 482 24.43 5.02 -10.05
N THR A 483 24.98 4.03 -10.76
CA THR A 483 24.16 3.11 -11.56
C THR A 483 24.84 1.75 -11.75
N ALA A 484 24.06 0.70 -11.99
CA ALA A 484 24.59 -0.55 -12.53
C ALA A 484 24.92 -0.46 -14.02
N SER A 485 24.13 0.32 -14.75
CA SER A 485 24.20 0.45 -16.21
C SER A 485 23.55 1.76 -16.66
N PRO A 486 24.24 2.61 -17.43
CA PRO A 486 23.62 3.80 -18.05
C PRO A 486 22.70 3.47 -19.25
N GLY A 487 22.78 2.23 -19.78
CA GLY A 487 22.05 1.80 -20.97
C GLY A 487 22.52 2.46 -22.26
N VAL A 488 21.73 2.29 -23.34
CA VAL A 488 22.00 2.85 -24.67
C VAL A 488 20.81 3.63 -25.27
N GLY A 489 19.74 3.84 -24.50
CA GLY A 489 18.60 4.64 -24.93
C GLY A 489 17.85 4.06 -26.13
N GLY A 490 17.87 2.74 -26.30
CA GLY A 490 17.28 2.05 -27.45
C GLY A 490 18.08 2.19 -28.75
N ALA A 491 19.32 2.67 -28.70
CA ALA A 491 20.19 2.81 -29.87
C ALA A 491 20.34 1.49 -30.66
N THR A 492 20.48 1.64 -31.97
CA THR A 492 20.76 0.56 -32.92
C THR A 492 22.17 0.62 -33.50
N SER A 493 22.95 1.67 -33.16
CA SER A 493 24.31 1.87 -33.66
C SER A 493 25.24 2.40 -32.57
N ASN A 494 26.54 2.09 -32.68
CA ASN A 494 27.55 2.50 -31.70
C ASN A 494 27.61 4.02 -31.49
N SER A 495 27.41 4.80 -32.56
CA SER A 495 27.41 6.27 -32.48
C SER A 495 26.24 6.79 -31.64
N LYS A 496 25.05 6.21 -31.79
CA LYS A 496 23.87 6.61 -31.00
C LYS A 496 23.99 6.16 -29.54
N ALA A 497 24.64 5.03 -29.28
CA ALA A 497 24.95 4.60 -27.92
C ALA A 497 25.93 5.57 -27.25
N GLU A 498 27.01 5.97 -27.94
CA GLU A 498 27.95 7.01 -27.44
C GLU A 498 27.23 8.33 -27.16
N GLU A 499 26.36 8.78 -28.07
CA GLU A 499 25.54 9.97 -27.87
C GLU A 499 24.64 9.86 -26.64
N HIS A 500 24.03 8.69 -26.40
CA HIS A 500 23.21 8.44 -25.21
C HIS A 500 24.02 8.50 -23.91
N ILE A 501 25.21 7.88 -23.87
CA ILE A 501 26.10 7.97 -22.70
C ILE A 501 26.50 9.42 -22.44
N LEU A 502 26.91 10.15 -23.48
CA LEU A 502 27.25 11.57 -23.37
C LEU A 502 26.07 12.43 -22.90
N LYS A 503 24.85 12.12 -23.32
CA LYS A 503 23.63 12.80 -22.84
C LYS A 503 23.42 12.61 -21.34
N ILE A 504 23.57 11.38 -20.83
CA ILE A 504 23.47 11.13 -19.38
C ILE A 504 24.59 11.88 -18.63
N CYS A 505 25.83 11.81 -19.12
CA CYS A 505 26.94 12.57 -18.55
C CYS A 505 26.65 14.09 -18.55
N ALA A 506 26.08 14.61 -19.63
CA ALA A 506 25.75 16.03 -19.77
C ALA A 506 24.64 16.46 -18.80
N ASN A 507 23.59 15.64 -18.68
CA ASN A 507 22.50 15.88 -17.74
C ASN A 507 23.00 15.88 -16.29
N LEU A 508 23.90 14.96 -15.92
CA LEU A 508 24.47 14.88 -14.57
C LEU A 508 25.68 15.82 -14.34
N ASP A 509 26.06 16.62 -15.34
CA ASP A 509 27.25 17.47 -15.32
C ASP A 509 28.55 16.72 -14.93
N ALA A 510 28.66 15.46 -15.36
CA ALA A 510 29.77 14.59 -15.01
C ALA A 510 31.01 14.97 -15.82
N CYS A 511 32.14 15.17 -15.16
CA CYS A 511 33.43 15.38 -15.82
C CYS A 511 33.98 14.08 -16.43
N ARG A 512 33.60 12.93 -15.88
CA ARG A 512 33.95 11.59 -16.39
C ARG A 512 32.99 10.53 -15.85
N ILE A 513 32.87 9.43 -16.59
CA ILE A 513 32.20 8.20 -16.15
C ILE A 513 33.25 7.19 -15.67
N MET A 514 33.02 6.61 -14.50
CA MET A 514 33.95 5.72 -13.81
C MET A 514 33.46 4.26 -13.88
N THR A 515 34.39 3.37 -14.22
CA THR A 515 34.24 1.90 -14.23
C THR A 515 35.52 1.28 -13.72
N VAL A 516 35.44 0.12 -13.07
CA VAL A 516 36.62 -0.63 -12.61
C VAL A 516 37.45 -1.10 -13.81
N LYS A 517 38.77 -0.85 -13.77
CA LYS A 517 39.75 -1.28 -14.77
C LYS A 517 40.92 -1.98 -14.10
N GLU A 518 41.58 -1.31 -13.16
CA GLU A 518 42.80 -1.80 -12.51
C GLU A 518 42.50 -3.04 -11.66
N HIS A 519 41.45 -2.97 -10.83
CA HIS A 519 41.07 -4.05 -9.93
C HIS A 519 39.93 -4.92 -10.48
N ALA A 520 39.85 -5.08 -11.81
CA ALA A 520 38.78 -5.86 -12.47
C ALA A 520 38.75 -7.33 -12.03
N SER A 521 39.90 -7.93 -11.75
CA SER A 521 40.01 -9.31 -11.24
C SER A 521 39.35 -9.47 -9.86
N GLN A 522 39.54 -8.49 -8.97
CA GLN A 522 38.91 -8.49 -7.64
C GLN A 522 37.38 -8.39 -7.77
N LEU A 523 36.88 -7.50 -8.64
CA LEU A 523 35.45 -7.36 -8.91
C LEU A 523 34.84 -8.66 -9.46
N LYS A 524 35.51 -9.32 -10.41
CA LYS A 524 35.03 -10.57 -11.02
C LYS A 524 34.94 -11.72 -10.01
N ASN A 525 35.83 -11.76 -9.02
CA ASN A 525 35.77 -12.75 -7.94
C ASN A 525 34.64 -12.45 -6.95
N GLN A 526 34.36 -11.16 -6.70
CA GLN A 526 33.31 -10.72 -5.79
C GLN A 526 31.90 -10.89 -6.38
N VAL A 527 31.74 -10.66 -7.68
CA VAL A 527 30.45 -10.73 -8.39
C VAL A 527 30.57 -11.74 -9.53
N LYS A 528 30.10 -12.96 -9.29
CA LYS A 528 30.06 -14.02 -10.31
C LYS A 528 28.87 -13.80 -11.25
N GLU A 529 29.11 -13.96 -12.55
CA GLU A 529 28.03 -13.94 -13.54
C GLU A 529 27.33 -15.30 -13.61
N PRO A 530 26.00 -15.34 -13.72
CA PRO A 530 25.25 -16.58 -13.83
C PRO A 530 25.40 -17.21 -15.22
N TYR A 531 25.18 -18.53 -15.30
CA TYR A 531 25.10 -19.24 -16.57
C TYR A 531 23.85 -18.81 -17.36
N LYS A 532 24.00 -18.47 -18.64
CA LYS A 532 22.89 -17.99 -19.49
C LYS A 532 22.29 -19.16 -20.26
N LYS A 533 20.99 -19.40 -20.10
CA LYS A 533 20.22 -20.46 -20.79
C LYS A 533 19.06 -19.84 -21.57
N THR A 534 18.82 -20.30 -22.79
CA THR A 534 17.62 -19.96 -23.57
C THR A 534 16.82 -21.23 -23.79
N VAL A 535 15.58 -21.25 -23.32
CA VAL A 535 14.68 -22.39 -23.40
C VAL A 535 13.53 -22.03 -24.34
N ILE A 536 13.53 -22.64 -25.52
CA ILE A 536 12.58 -22.34 -26.59
C ILE A 536 11.47 -23.40 -26.57
N ALA A 537 10.22 -22.94 -26.57
CA ALA A 537 9.04 -23.76 -26.86
C ALA A 537 8.67 -23.59 -28.33
N ASP A 538 8.54 -24.70 -29.06
CA ASP A 538 8.25 -24.70 -30.49
C ASP A 538 6.74 -24.57 -30.80
N ASP A 539 5.87 -24.72 -29.79
CA ASP A 539 4.41 -24.63 -29.85
C ASP A 539 3.81 -25.45 -31.02
N LYS A 540 4.31 -26.68 -31.23
CA LYS A 540 3.86 -27.58 -32.32
C LYS A 540 2.61 -28.38 -31.97
N ARG A 541 2.16 -28.30 -30.72
CA ARG A 541 0.96 -29.00 -30.25
C ARG A 541 -0.32 -28.38 -30.81
N ARG A 542 -1.31 -29.23 -31.02
CA ARG A 542 -2.68 -28.78 -31.32
C ARG A 542 -3.24 -28.03 -30.12
N ASP A 543 -3.93 -26.92 -30.40
CA ASP A 543 -4.58 -26.07 -29.39
C ASP A 543 -6.09 -25.94 -29.66
N PRO A 544 -6.90 -26.94 -29.25
CA PRO A 544 -8.35 -26.94 -29.48
C PRO A 544 -9.07 -25.80 -28.75
N PHE A 545 -8.48 -25.27 -27.68
CA PHE A 545 -9.05 -24.15 -26.93
C PHE A 545 -8.94 -22.86 -27.76
N ARG A 546 -7.77 -22.58 -28.36
CA ARG A 546 -7.62 -21.47 -29.32
C ARG A 546 -8.55 -21.62 -30.51
N GLU A 547 -8.64 -22.82 -31.09
CA GLU A 547 -9.57 -23.09 -32.21
C GLU A 547 -11.00 -22.67 -31.82
N ARG A 548 -11.48 -23.11 -30.65
CA ARG A 548 -12.84 -22.81 -30.19
C ARG A 548 -13.08 -21.35 -29.85
N ILE A 549 -12.12 -20.67 -29.23
CA ILE A 549 -12.23 -19.21 -28.96
C ILE A 549 -12.23 -18.43 -30.28
N THR A 550 -11.40 -18.83 -31.24
CA THR A 550 -11.33 -18.20 -32.57
C THR A 550 -12.65 -18.33 -33.33
N GLU A 551 -13.32 -19.48 -33.23
CA GLU A 551 -14.67 -19.68 -33.77
C GLU A 551 -15.68 -18.71 -33.15
N ILE A 552 -15.69 -18.57 -31.82
CA ILE A 552 -16.57 -17.61 -31.13
C ILE A 552 -16.28 -16.18 -31.58
N MET A 553 -15.01 -15.81 -31.70
CA MET A 553 -14.63 -14.47 -32.17
C MET A 553 -15.09 -14.22 -33.60
N ARG A 554 -15.03 -15.22 -34.50
CA ARG A 554 -15.56 -15.11 -35.87
C ARG A 554 -17.08 -14.98 -35.89
N GLU A 555 -17.79 -15.74 -35.05
CA GLU A 555 -19.26 -15.62 -34.91
C GLU A 555 -19.64 -14.19 -34.47
N ILE A 556 -18.91 -13.59 -33.53
CA ILE A 556 -19.11 -12.20 -33.09
C ILE A 556 -18.78 -11.20 -34.20
N GLN A 557 -17.65 -11.37 -34.89
CA GLN A 557 -17.25 -10.50 -36.02
C GLN A 557 -18.29 -10.49 -37.13
N ASN A 558 -18.87 -11.65 -37.46
CA ASN A 558 -19.92 -11.77 -38.47
C ASN A 558 -21.21 -11.06 -38.01
N TYR A 559 -21.54 -11.13 -36.72
CA TYR A 559 -22.71 -10.43 -36.16
C TYR A 559 -22.56 -8.90 -36.23
N CYS A 560 -21.38 -8.36 -35.92
CA CYS A 560 -21.12 -6.91 -35.93
C CYS A 560 -20.52 -6.35 -37.22
N GLN A 561 -20.20 -7.20 -38.20
CA GLN A 561 -19.57 -6.83 -39.49
C GLN A 561 -18.21 -6.12 -39.32
N LEU A 562 -17.49 -6.39 -38.23
CA LEU A 562 -16.15 -5.85 -37.97
C LEU A 562 -15.07 -6.88 -38.35
N HIS A 563 -14.35 -6.63 -39.44
CA HIS A 563 -13.33 -7.55 -39.96
C HIS A 563 -11.92 -6.94 -39.91
N PRO A 564 -11.05 -7.41 -39.02
CA PRO A 564 -9.66 -6.98 -38.96
C PRO A 564 -8.81 -7.66 -40.03
N LYS A 565 -7.67 -7.03 -40.35
CA LYS A 565 -6.58 -7.65 -41.13
C LYS A 565 -5.56 -8.37 -40.24
N SER A 566 -5.71 -8.27 -38.92
CA SER A 566 -4.77 -8.79 -37.93
C SER A 566 -5.24 -10.14 -37.40
N GLU A 567 -4.29 -10.99 -37.02
CA GLU A 567 -4.55 -12.30 -36.44
C GLU A 567 -5.09 -12.20 -35.00
N PHE A 568 -5.94 -13.16 -34.62
CA PHE A 568 -6.50 -13.27 -33.27
C PHE A 568 -5.42 -13.54 -32.21
N GLY A 569 -5.63 -13.06 -30.99
CA GLY A 569 -4.71 -13.27 -29.87
C GLY A 569 -3.45 -12.41 -29.93
N THR A 570 -3.41 -11.38 -30.78
CA THR A 570 -2.22 -10.56 -30.99
C THR A 570 -2.41 -9.13 -30.47
N GLN A 571 -1.29 -8.44 -30.20
CA GLN A 571 -1.30 -7.03 -29.80
C GLN A 571 -1.86 -6.09 -30.91
N PRO A 572 -1.57 -6.29 -32.22
CA PRO A 572 -2.23 -5.53 -33.28
C PRO A 572 -3.76 -5.67 -33.27
N TYR A 573 -4.29 -6.87 -33.01
CA TYR A 573 -5.73 -7.08 -32.88
C TYR A 573 -6.31 -6.31 -31.69
N GLU A 574 -5.62 -6.33 -30.54
CA GLU A 574 -6.02 -5.55 -29.35
C GLU A 574 -6.09 -4.04 -29.66
N GLN A 575 -5.10 -3.50 -30.35
CA GLN A 575 -5.08 -2.09 -30.74
C GLN A 575 -6.22 -1.74 -31.72
N TRP A 576 -6.50 -2.64 -32.66
CA TRP A 576 -7.59 -2.48 -33.60
C TRP A 576 -8.95 -2.48 -32.87
N VAL A 577 -9.22 -3.49 -32.03
CA VAL A 577 -10.53 -3.61 -31.37
C VAL A 577 -10.80 -2.46 -30.40
N ILE A 578 -9.77 -1.94 -29.70
CA ILE A 578 -9.90 -0.75 -28.85
C ILE A 578 -10.19 0.51 -29.70
N ARG A 579 -9.61 0.60 -30.91
CA ARG A 579 -9.87 1.72 -31.82
C ARG A 579 -11.31 1.68 -32.33
N GLU A 580 -11.79 0.49 -32.72
CA GLU A 580 -13.17 0.30 -33.17
C GLU A 580 -14.18 0.54 -32.04
N GLU A 581 -13.91 0.08 -30.81
CA GLU A 581 -14.76 0.37 -29.63
C GLU A 581 -14.95 1.88 -29.42
N LYS A 582 -13.86 2.65 -29.48
CA LYS A 582 -13.90 4.11 -29.35
C LYS A 582 -14.59 4.79 -30.53
N LYS A 583 -14.41 4.28 -31.73
CA LYS A 583 -15.04 4.83 -32.94
C LYS A 583 -16.56 4.61 -32.87
N ALA A 584 -16.99 3.38 -32.62
CA ALA A 584 -18.39 3.02 -32.47
C ALA A 584 -19.07 3.78 -31.31
N ALA A 585 -18.35 4.00 -30.20
CA ALA A 585 -18.83 4.85 -29.11
C ALA A 585 -19.05 6.32 -29.53
N LYS A 586 -18.22 6.89 -30.41
CA LYS A 586 -18.43 8.26 -30.93
C LYS A 586 -19.58 8.31 -31.95
N GLU A 587 -19.72 7.28 -32.76
CA GLU A 587 -20.71 7.18 -33.83
C GLU A 587 -22.09 6.67 -33.34
N GLU A 588 -22.27 6.46 -32.04
CA GLU A 588 -23.55 6.02 -31.47
C GLU A 588 -23.98 4.61 -31.91
N LYS A 589 -22.98 3.77 -32.19
CA LYS A 589 -23.18 2.39 -32.63
C LYS A 589 -22.98 1.42 -31.48
N ARG A 590 -24.00 1.28 -30.62
CA ARG A 590 -23.95 0.38 -29.46
C ARG A 590 -23.57 -1.06 -29.84
N LYS A 591 -24.21 -1.62 -30.87
CA LYS A 591 -23.94 -3.00 -31.37
C LYS A 591 -22.45 -3.24 -31.64
N GLU A 592 -21.83 -2.40 -32.47
CA GLU A 592 -20.41 -2.52 -32.84
C GLU A 592 -19.51 -2.39 -31.61
N ARG A 593 -19.81 -1.43 -30.74
CA ARG A 593 -19.03 -1.12 -29.55
C ARG A 593 -19.05 -2.25 -28.51
N VAL A 594 -20.23 -2.78 -28.19
CA VAL A 594 -20.36 -3.89 -27.22
C VAL A 594 -19.70 -5.15 -27.80
N CYS A 595 -19.87 -5.43 -29.09
CA CYS A 595 -19.15 -6.54 -29.73
C CYS A 595 -17.62 -6.35 -29.66
N ALA A 596 -17.12 -5.13 -29.88
CA ALA A 596 -15.69 -4.83 -29.76
C ALA A 596 -15.18 -5.03 -28.31
N GLU A 597 -15.94 -4.63 -27.30
CA GLU A 597 -15.60 -4.87 -25.89
C GLU A 597 -15.49 -6.37 -25.57
N HIS A 598 -16.42 -7.18 -26.05
CA HIS A 598 -16.37 -8.64 -25.88
C HIS A 598 -15.22 -9.27 -26.68
N LEU A 599 -15.02 -8.86 -27.94
CA LEU A 599 -13.88 -9.32 -28.77
C LEU A 599 -12.54 -9.02 -28.10
N LYS A 600 -12.41 -7.90 -27.39
CA LYS A 600 -11.20 -7.58 -26.60
C LYS A 600 -10.99 -8.62 -25.50
N LYS A 601 -12.03 -9.01 -24.76
CA LYS A 601 -11.92 -10.04 -23.70
C LYS A 601 -11.59 -11.43 -24.24
N TYR A 602 -12.11 -11.81 -25.41
CA TYR A 602 -11.70 -13.05 -26.09
C TYR A 602 -10.26 -12.99 -26.61
N ASN A 603 -9.82 -11.84 -27.13
CA ASN A 603 -8.43 -11.64 -27.52
C ASN A 603 -7.48 -11.73 -26.32
N ASP A 604 -7.87 -11.16 -25.17
CA ASP A 604 -7.15 -11.30 -23.90
C ASP A 604 -7.08 -12.77 -23.50
N ALA A 605 -8.18 -13.53 -23.60
CA ALA A 605 -8.21 -14.96 -23.29
C ALA A 605 -7.25 -15.79 -24.16
N LEU A 606 -7.09 -15.45 -25.44
CA LEU A 606 -6.09 -16.08 -26.31
C LEU A 606 -4.66 -15.76 -25.85
N GLN A 607 -4.34 -14.49 -25.57
CA GLN A 607 -3.02 -14.11 -25.05
C GLN A 607 -2.72 -14.76 -23.69
N ILE A 608 -3.75 -14.94 -22.86
CA ILE A 608 -3.66 -15.67 -21.61
C ILE A 608 -3.35 -17.14 -21.88
N ASN A 609 -4.05 -17.80 -22.81
CA ASN A 609 -3.77 -19.18 -23.19
C ASN A 609 -2.35 -19.37 -23.75
N ASP A 610 -1.86 -18.38 -24.52
CA ASP A 610 -0.49 -18.38 -25.05
C ASP A 610 0.55 -18.35 -23.94
N THR A 611 0.25 -17.80 -22.77
CA THR A 611 1.24 -17.56 -21.71
C THR A 611 1.06 -18.46 -20.50
N ILE A 612 -0.15 -18.78 -20.10
CA ILE A 612 -0.47 -19.57 -18.90
C ILE A 612 -1.45 -20.70 -19.26
N ARG A 613 -2.33 -21.12 -18.33
CA ARG A 613 -3.24 -22.25 -18.55
C ARG A 613 -4.54 -21.83 -19.24
N MET A 614 -5.13 -22.74 -20.01
CA MET A 614 -6.49 -22.60 -20.56
C MET A 614 -7.54 -22.32 -19.48
N VAL A 615 -7.37 -22.88 -18.28
CA VAL A 615 -8.29 -22.67 -17.14
C VAL A 615 -8.32 -21.20 -16.74
N ASP A 616 -7.18 -20.52 -16.74
CA ASP A 616 -7.10 -19.11 -16.39
C ASP A 616 -7.75 -18.24 -17.48
N ALA A 617 -7.58 -18.59 -18.76
CA ALA A 617 -8.28 -17.95 -19.88
C ALA A 617 -9.80 -18.14 -19.80
N TYR A 618 -10.27 -19.35 -19.47
CA TYR A 618 -11.68 -19.63 -19.23
C TYR A 618 -12.23 -18.84 -18.04
N ASN A 619 -11.49 -18.79 -16.93
CA ASN A 619 -11.89 -18.06 -15.73
C ASN A 619 -12.00 -16.55 -15.99
N HIS A 620 -11.08 -15.98 -16.78
CA HIS A 620 -11.15 -14.59 -17.23
C HIS A 620 -12.49 -14.28 -17.93
N LEU A 621 -12.87 -15.10 -18.92
CA LEU A 621 -14.14 -14.95 -19.64
C LEU A 621 -15.36 -15.21 -18.73
N ASN A 622 -15.31 -16.28 -17.93
CA ASN A 622 -16.41 -16.64 -17.05
C ASN A 622 -16.68 -15.57 -15.99
N ASN A 623 -15.64 -14.92 -15.45
CA ASN A 623 -15.80 -13.82 -14.52
C ASN A 623 -16.38 -12.58 -15.20
N PHE A 624 -15.89 -12.24 -16.40
CA PHE A 624 -16.46 -11.16 -17.21
C PHE A 624 -17.96 -11.37 -17.47
N TYR A 625 -18.39 -12.54 -17.93
CA TYR A 625 -19.81 -12.81 -18.19
C TYR A 625 -20.66 -12.94 -16.91
N LYS A 626 -20.08 -13.37 -15.77
CA LYS A 626 -20.76 -13.29 -14.46
C LYS A 626 -21.02 -11.84 -14.07
N GLU A 627 -20.03 -10.96 -14.26
CA GLU A 627 -20.19 -9.53 -14.01
C GLU A 627 -21.23 -8.91 -14.94
N GLU A 628 -21.15 -9.17 -16.25
CA GLU A 628 -22.13 -8.66 -17.23
C GLU A 628 -23.54 -9.12 -16.92
N LYS A 629 -23.73 -10.41 -16.61
CA LYS A 629 -25.04 -10.92 -16.20
C LYS A 629 -25.54 -10.19 -14.97
N SER A 630 -24.67 -10.01 -13.97
CA SER A 630 -25.03 -9.29 -12.76
C SER A 630 -25.42 -7.83 -13.05
N LYS A 631 -24.69 -7.08 -13.89
CA LYS A 631 -25.00 -5.67 -14.20
C LYS A 631 -26.35 -5.49 -14.91
N LYS A 632 -26.79 -6.53 -15.62
CA LYS A 632 -27.99 -6.51 -16.47
C LYS A 632 -29.23 -7.11 -15.78
N THR A 633 -29.06 -7.78 -14.63
CA THR A 633 -30.14 -8.18 -13.72
C THR A 633 -30.38 -7.12 -12.65
N VAL A 634 -31.61 -6.62 -12.55
CA VAL A 634 -32.05 -5.76 -11.44
C VAL A 634 -32.38 -6.65 -10.24
N THR A 635 -31.69 -6.44 -9.12
CA THR A 635 -32.18 -6.84 -7.80
C THR A 635 -32.93 -5.64 -7.25
N SER A 636 -34.21 -5.80 -6.92
CA SER A 636 -34.90 -4.85 -6.04
C SER A 636 -34.28 -5.01 -4.65
N ASP A 637 -33.84 -3.90 -4.07
CA ASP A 637 -33.43 -3.84 -2.66
C ASP A 637 -34.65 -3.51 -1.76
N ASP A 638 -35.84 -3.41 -2.35
CA ASP A 638 -37.12 -3.23 -1.67
C ASP A 638 -37.80 -4.60 -1.57
N ASP A 639 -37.94 -5.10 -0.34
CA ASP A 639 -38.56 -6.39 0.03
C ASP A 639 -40.10 -6.40 -0.10
N ASP A 640 -40.70 -5.42 -0.79
CA ASP A 640 -42.14 -5.36 -1.02
C ASP A 640 -42.45 -5.19 -2.53
N ASP A 641 -43.37 -6.03 -2.99
CA ASP A 641 -44.11 -6.06 -4.26
C ASP A 641 -43.56 -6.88 -5.46
N ASP A 642 -44.45 -7.78 -5.91
CA ASP A 642 -44.43 -8.68 -7.07
C ASP A 642 -44.24 -7.99 -8.44
N GLU A 643 -43.17 -7.21 -8.67
CA GLU A 643 -42.81 -6.73 -10.01
C GLU A 643 -41.80 -7.66 -10.73
N PRO A 644 -42.06 -8.04 -12.00
CA PRO A 644 -41.16 -8.91 -12.77
C PRO A 644 -39.84 -8.20 -13.06
N ALA A 645 -38.72 -8.90 -12.81
CA ALA A 645 -37.37 -8.42 -13.08
C ALA A 645 -37.21 -7.88 -14.52
N VAL A 646 -37.11 -6.55 -14.67
CA VAL A 646 -36.92 -5.91 -15.98
C VAL A 646 -35.48 -6.12 -16.45
N SER A 647 -35.31 -6.94 -17.49
CA SER A 647 -34.02 -7.18 -18.13
C SER A 647 -33.51 -5.92 -18.85
N LYS A 648 -32.30 -5.44 -18.50
CA LYS A 648 -31.63 -4.34 -19.23
C LYS A 648 -30.91 -4.81 -20.50
N GLN A 649 -31.12 -6.06 -20.90
CA GLN A 649 -30.44 -6.69 -22.03
C GLN A 649 -31.07 -6.20 -23.34
N ASP A 650 -30.22 -5.82 -24.29
CA ASP A 650 -30.65 -5.67 -25.68
C ASP A 650 -30.38 -6.95 -26.48
N GLU A 651 -30.78 -6.95 -27.76
CA GLU A 651 -30.55 -8.07 -28.68
C GLU A 651 -29.07 -8.47 -28.78
N THR A 652 -28.15 -7.50 -28.69
CA THR A 652 -26.70 -7.75 -28.77
C THR A 652 -26.20 -8.43 -27.49
N ASP A 653 -26.67 -7.98 -26.34
CA ASP A 653 -26.35 -8.54 -25.03
C ASP A 653 -26.85 -9.98 -24.91
N GLU A 654 -28.09 -10.24 -25.33
CA GLU A 654 -28.68 -11.59 -25.37
C GLU A 654 -27.90 -12.52 -26.31
N PHE A 655 -27.55 -12.06 -27.51
CA PHE A 655 -26.71 -12.81 -28.45
C PHE A 655 -25.35 -13.16 -27.84
N LEU A 656 -24.62 -12.19 -27.28
CA LEU A 656 -23.27 -12.39 -26.77
C LEU A 656 -23.22 -13.27 -25.51
N ILE A 657 -24.20 -13.11 -24.62
CA ILE A 657 -24.34 -13.92 -23.41
C ILE A 657 -24.76 -15.34 -23.78
N GLY A 658 -25.77 -15.49 -24.65
CA GLY A 658 -26.25 -16.77 -25.16
C GLY A 658 -25.15 -17.56 -25.85
N LEU A 659 -24.36 -16.90 -26.72
CA LEU A 659 -23.22 -17.50 -27.41
C LEU A 659 -22.17 -18.03 -26.43
N PHE A 660 -21.78 -17.25 -25.41
CA PHE A 660 -20.84 -17.73 -24.39
C PHE A 660 -21.39 -18.94 -23.65
N HIS A 661 -22.66 -18.89 -23.20
CA HIS A 661 -23.27 -19.98 -22.45
C HIS A 661 -23.41 -21.27 -23.27
N ALA A 662 -23.71 -21.17 -24.56
CA ALA A 662 -23.76 -22.32 -25.46
C ALA A 662 -22.41 -23.06 -25.56
N LYS A 663 -21.30 -22.32 -25.56
CA LYS A 663 -19.94 -22.88 -25.68
C LYS A 663 -19.25 -23.13 -24.33
N LYS A 664 -19.80 -22.60 -23.22
CA LYS A 664 -19.20 -22.61 -21.88
C LYS A 664 -18.82 -24.01 -21.39
N LYS A 665 -19.70 -24.99 -21.55
CA LYS A 665 -19.46 -26.37 -21.09
C LYS A 665 -18.25 -26.98 -21.80
N GLN A 666 -18.19 -26.82 -23.12
CA GLN A 666 -17.09 -27.33 -23.93
C GLN A 666 -15.76 -26.65 -23.58
N LEU A 667 -15.74 -25.33 -23.43
CA LEU A 667 -14.53 -24.59 -23.01
C LEU A 667 -14.03 -25.06 -21.64
N LYS A 668 -14.95 -25.28 -20.68
CA LYS A 668 -14.61 -25.75 -19.34
C LYS A 668 -14.04 -27.18 -19.35
N GLU A 669 -14.59 -28.07 -20.19
CA GLU A 669 -14.11 -29.44 -20.33
C GLU A 669 -12.75 -29.50 -21.04
N LEU A 670 -12.56 -28.72 -22.11
CA LEU A 670 -11.28 -28.60 -22.80
C LEU A 670 -10.17 -28.07 -21.88
N ALA A 671 -10.47 -27.03 -21.10
CA ALA A 671 -9.50 -26.41 -20.21
C ALA A 671 -8.96 -27.36 -19.11
N LYS A 672 -9.70 -28.42 -18.77
CA LYS A 672 -9.28 -29.42 -17.77
C LYS A 672 -8.33 -30.48 -18.32
N LYS A 673 -8.14 -30.56 -19.64
CA LYS A 673 -7.33 -31.61 -20.26
C LYS A 673 -5.83 -31.23 -20.24
N PRO A 674 -4.97 -31.93 -19.47
CA PRO A 674 -3.56 -31.60 -19.37
C PRO A 674 -2.77 -31.91 -20.65
N GLU A 675 -3.31 -32.73 -21.56
CA GLU A 675 -2.69 -33.07 -22.85
C GLU A 675 -2.47 -31.84 -23.75
N TYR A 676 -3.31 -30.81 -23.60
CA TYR A 676 -3.19 -29.53 -24.31
C TYR A 676 -2.53 -28.44 -23.45
N GLU A 677 -1.81 -28.80 -22.40
CA GLU A 677 -1.06 -27.83 -21.59
C GLU A 677 0.01 -27.13 -22.44
N ASN A 678 0.18 -25.83 -22.19
CA ASN A 678 1.11 -24.95 -22.87
C ASN A 678 2.57 -25.45 -22.75
N GLU A 679 3.28 -25.54 -23.88
CA GLU A 679 4.67 -26.03 -23.90
C GLU A 679 5.61 -25.17 -23.05
N LYS A 680 5.40 -23.85 -22.97
CA LYS A 680 6.21 -22.98 -22.12
C LYS A 680 6.06 -23.30 -20.64
N LEU A 681 4.87 -23.71 -20.17
CA LEU A 681 4.68 -24.16 -18.79
C LEU A 681 5.41 -25.47 -18.52
N ILE A 682 5.47 -26.37 -19.50
CA ILE A 682 6.25 -27.61 -19.40
C ILE A 682 7.74 -27.30 -19.31
N GLN A 683 8.24 -26.40 -20.17
CA GLN A 683 9.64 -25.97 -20.13
C GLN A 683 9.99 -25.23 -18.83
N LEU A 684 9.07 -24.40 -18.33
CA LEU A 684 9.21 -23.74 -17.03
C LEU A 684 9.26 -24.76 -15.90
N ARG A 685 8.36 -25.76 -15.90
CA ARG A 685 8.36 -26.86 -14.92
C ARG A 685 9.69 -27.61 -14.94
N ASN A 686 10.16 -28.02 -16.11
CA ASN A 686 11.42 -28.76 -16.22
C ASN A 686 12.60 -27.94 -15.68
N THR A 687 12.64 -26.64 -16.01
CA THR A 687 13.69 -25.73 -15.52
C THR A 687 13.62 -25.57 -14.00
N LEU A 688 12.44 -25.40 -13.42
CA LEU A 688 12.27 -25.28 -11.97
C LEU A 688 12.67 -26.57 -11.24
N MET A 689 12.21 -27.72 -11.72
CA MET A 689 12.53 -29.02 -11.12
C MET A 689 14.04 -29.30 -11.18
N GLU A 690 14.70 -28.99 -12.30
CA GLU A 690 16.14 -29.14 -12.46
C GLU A 690 16.92 -28.24 -11.49
N GLU A 691 16.54 -26.97 -11.34
CA GLU A 691 17.31 -26.02 -10.54
C GLU A 691 17.05 -26.16 -9.03
N PHE A 692 15.81 -26.46 -8.61
CA PHE A 692 15.47 -26.62 -7.19
C PHE A 692 15.96 -27.95 -6.59
N THR A 693 16.38 -28.91 -7.41
CA THR A 693 17.01 -30.16 -6.94
C THR A 693 18.54 -30.10 -6.85
N LYS A 694 19.17 -29.05 -7.40
CA LYS A 694 20.64 -28.90 -7.42
C LYS A 694 21.23 -28.45 -6.08
N THR A 695 20.47 -27.73 -5.27
CA THR A 695 20.96 -27.05 -4.06
C THR A 695 20.00 -27.27 -2.91
N GLU A 696 20.49 -27.28 -1.67
CA GLU A 696 19.68 -27.51 -0.47
C GLU A 696 18.74 -26.35 -0.13
N GLU A 697 19.22 -25.10 -0.25
CA GLU A 697 18.43 -23.88 -0.01
C GLU A 697 18.27 -23.03 -1.27
N PRO A 698 17.57 -23.54 -2.31
CA PRO A 698 17.43 -22.83 -3.57
C PRO A 698 16.51 -21.61 -3.41
N ARG A 699 16.89 -20.50 -4.03
CA ARG A 699 16.03 -19.31 -4.18
C ARG A 699 15.89 -18.92 -5.64
N GLY A 700 14.68 -18.57 -6.06
CA GLY A 700 14.40 -18.25 -7.45
C GLY A 700 13.47 -17.06 -7.67
N ILE A 701 13.55 -16.46 -8.87
CA ILE A 701 12.60 -15.44 -9.34
C ILE A 701 12.12 -15.78 -10.75
N ILE A 702 10.81 -15.71 -10.99
CA ILE A 702 10.18 -15.77 -12.30
C ILE A 702 9.65 -14.38 -12.64
N PHE A 703 10.22 -13.76 -13.66
CA PHE A 703 9.75 -12.49 -14.22
C PHE A 703 8.72 -12.73 -15.33
N THR A 704 7.54 -12.14 -15.17
CA THR A 704 6.45 -12.20 -16.17
C THR A 704 5.87 -10.82 -16.47
N LYS A 705 5.15 -10.70 -17.60
CA LYS A 705 4.69 -9.41 -18.15
C LYS A 705 3.51 -8.80 -17.38
N THR A 706 2.51 -9.60 -17.01
CA THR A 706 1.23 -9.08 -16.49
C THR A 706 0.97 -9.51 -15.05
N ARG A 707 0.22 -8.70 -14.30
CA ARG A 707 -0.21 -9.06 -12.94
C ARG A 707 -1.02 -10.36 -12.92
N LEU A 708 -1.89 -10.54 -13.91
CA LEU A 708 -2.68 -11.77 -14.07
C LEU A 708 -1.77 -12.99 -14.24
N SER A 709 -0.74 -12.91 -15.09
CA SER A 709 0.19 -14.03 -15.28
C SER A 709 0.98 -14.34 -14.01
N ALA A 710 1.35 -13.34 -13.21
CA ALA A 710 2.05 -13.58 -11.94
C ALA A 710 1.17 -14.34 -10.94
N PHE A 711 -0.09 -13.90 -10.79
CA PHE A 711 -1.06 -14.58 -9.94
C PHE A 711 -1.40 -16.00 -10.44
N ALA A 712 -1.60 -16.15 -11.75
CA ALA A 712 -1.99 -17.45 -12.31
C ALA A 712 -0.84 -18.47 -12.28
N LEU A 713 0.40 -18.04 -12.50
CA LEU A 713 1.58 -18.91 -12.30
C LEU A 713 1.71 -19.33 -10.83
N PHE A 714 1.42 -18.42 -9.89
CA PHE A 714 1.39 -18.78 -8.47
C PHE A 714 0.34 -19.85 -8.18
N GLN A 715 -0.89 -19.70 -8.69
CA GLN A 715 -1.93 -20.73 -8.56
C GLN A 715 -1.52 -22.04 -9.24
N TRP A 716 -0.90 -21.98 -10.42
CA TRP A 716 -0.40 -23.18 -11.11
C TRP A 716 0.64 -23.96 -10.31
N ILE A 717 1.56 -23.26 -9.63
CA ILE A 717 2.52 -23.91 -8.75
C ILE A 717 1.81 -24.50 -7.53
N LYS A 718 0.90 -23.74 -6.92
CA LYS A 718 0.15 -24.16 -5.73
C LYS A 718 -0.76 -25.38 -5.99
N ASP A 719 -1.39 -25.43 -7.16
CA ASP A 719 -2.32 -26.51 -7.55
C ASP A 719 -1.59 -27.83 -7.90
N ASN A 720 -0.26 -27.81 -8.02
CA ASN A 720 0.53 -28.97 -8.45
C ASN A 720 1.48 -29.44 -7.33
N PRO A 721 1.15 -30.54 -6.63
CA PRO A 721 1.86 -30.98 -5.43
C PRO A 721 3.33 -31.34 -5.68
N LYS A 722 3.71 -31.66 -6.92
CA LYS A 722 5.12 -31.96 -7.27
C LYS A 722 6.08 -30.82 -6.98
N PHE A 723 5.59 -29.57 -7.04
CA PHE A 723 6.43 -28.41 -6.69
C PHE A 723 6.64 -28.33 -5.17
N GLU A 724 5.62 -28.62 -4.37
CA GLU A 724 5.74 -28.69 -2.91
C GLU A 724 6.63 -29.85 -2.47
N GLU A 725 6.52 -31.01 -3.13
CA GLU A 725 7.37 -32.20 -2.90
C GLU A 725 8.87 -31.91 -3.07
N VAL A 726 9.25 -31.04 -4.03
CA VAL A 726 10.63 -30.61 -4.26
C VAL A 726 11.01 -29.38 -3.41
N GLY A 727 10.12 -28.94 -2.51
CA GLY A 727 10.36 -27.84 -1.57
C GLY A 727 10.10 -26.44 -2.12
N ILE A 728 9.44 -26.27 -3.27
CA ILE A 728 9.08 -24.95 -3.81
C ILE A 728 7.91 -24.36 -3.03
N LYS A 729 8.15 -23.20 -2.42
CA LYS A 729 7.20 -22.35 -1.71
C LYS A 729 7.12 -21.01 -2.45
N ALA A 730 6.19 -20.94 -3.41
CA ALA A 730 6.05 -19.79 -4.29
C ALA A 730 5.17 -18.68 -3.69
N HIS A 731 5.43 -17.43 -4.08
CA HIS A 731 4.52 -16.30 -3.86
C HIS A 731 4.65 -15.28 -4.98
N TYR A 732 3.56 -14.58 -5.33
CA TYR A 732 3.61 -13.53 -6.35
C TYR A 732 4.06 -12.18 -5.75
N LEU A 733 4.64 -11.31 -6.58
CA LEU A 733 5.07 -9.96 -6.23
C LEU A 733 4.76 -8.97 -7.37
N ILE A 734 3.76 -8.11 -7.19
CA ILE A 734 3.26 -7.19 -8.22
C ILE A 734 3.26 -5.73 -7.75
N GLY A 735 3.37 -4.77 -8.67
CA GLY A 735 3.47 -3.35 -8.32
C GLY A 735 2.20 -2.74 -7.70
N ALA A 736 2.35 -1.62 -6.99
CA ALA A 736 1.29 -0.99 -6.19
C ALA A 736 0.33 -0.04 -6.95
N GLY A 737 0.58 0.23 -8.24
CA GLY A 737 -0.25 1.19 -9.00
C GLY A 737 -1.70 0.73 -9.22
N HIS A 738 -2.66 1.65 -9.16
CA HIS A 738 -4.10 1.38 -9.33
C HIS A 738 -4.59 1.40 -10.80
N ASN A 739 -3.67 1.45 -11.77
CA ASN A 739 -3.98 1.64 -13.20
C ASN A 739 -4.27 0.34 -13.99
N SER A 740 -4.36 -0.81 -13.33
CA SER A 740 -4.60 -2.11 -13.96
C SER A 740 -5.98 -2.66 -13.59
N GLU A 741 -6.55 -3.51 -14.43
CA GLU A 741 -7.78 -4.28 -14.12
C GLU A 741 -7.58 -5.23 -12.92
N ILE A 742 -6.33 -5.66 -12.67
CA ILE A 742 -5.98 -6.53 -11.55
C ILE A 742 -5.58 -5.71 -10.32
N LYS A 743 -6.16 -6.08 -9.17
CA LYS A 743 -5.87 -5.51 -7.85
C LYS A 743 -4.35 -5.42 -7.60
N PRO A 744 -3.82 -4.25 -7.22
CA PRO A 744 -2.41 -4.11 -6.86
C PRO A 744 -2.11 -4.78 -5.51
N MET A 745 -0.82 -5.03 -5.25
CA MET A 745 -0.35 -5.24 -3.88
C MET A 745 -0.04 -3.90 -3.21
N THR A 746 -0.31 -3.78 -1.92
CA THR A 746 0.14 -2.61 -1.14
C THR A 746 1.66 -2.62 -0.99
N GLN A 747 2.26 -1.48 -0.63
CA GLN A 747 3.70 -1.43 -0.34
C GLN A 747 4.07 -2.32 0.87
N ASN A 748 3.16 -2.45 1.83
CA ASN A 748 3.35 -3.28 3.02
C ASN A 748 3.38 -4.78 2.66
N GLU A 749 2.41 -5.24 1.86
CA GLU A 749 2.38 -6.60 1.32
C GLU A 749 3.64 -6.94 0.51
N GLN A 750 4.15 -5.99 -0.30
CA GLN A 750 5.40 -6.19 -1.04
C GLN A 750 6.60 -6.39 -0.10
N ARG A 751 6.69 -5.57 0.95
CA ARG A 751 7.76 -5.67 1.95
C ARG A 751 7.72 -7.00 2.68
N GLU A 752 6.54 -7.39 3.15
CA GLU A 752 6.32 -8.65 3.87
C GLU A 752 6.74 -9.87 3.02
N VAL A 753 6.37 -9.91 1.74
CA VAL A 753 6.77 -10.99 0.83
C VAL A 753 8.29 -11.03 0.61
N ILE A 754 8.94 -9.87 0.51
CA ILE A 754 10.40 -9.79 0.37
C ILE A 754 11.12 -10.26 1.63
N ASP A 755 10.60 -9.91 2.81
CA ASP A 755 11.17 -10.35 4.08
C ASP A 755 10.94 -11.86 4.30
N LYS A 756 9.76 -12.39 3.97
CA LYS A 756 9.49 -13.84 3.91
C LYS A 756 10.43 -14.56 2.96
N PHE A 757 10.75 -13.95 1.82
CA PHE A 757 11.71 -14.50 0.86
C PHE A 757 13.15 -14.50 1.40
N ARG A 758 13.54 -13.43 2.10
CA ARG A 758 14.84 -13.34 2.76
C ARG A 758 14.97 -14.39 3.88
N GLY A 759 13.91 -14.57 4.67
CA GLY A 759 13.82 -15.57 5.74
C GLY A 759 13.66 -17.02 5.28
N GLY A 760 13.41 -17.27 3.98
CA GLY A 760 13.27 -18.63 3.43
C GLY A 760 11.87 -19.25 3.57
N SER A 761 10.92 -18.55 4.19
CA SER A 761 9.50 -18.95 4.22
C SER A 761 8.91 -19.04 2.80
N VAL A 762 9.33 -18.13 1.93
CA VAL A 762 9.10 -18.16 0.48
C VAL A 762 10.46 -18.37 -0.19
N ASN A 763 10.53 -19.24 -1.20
CA ASN A 763 11.78 -19.48 -1.92
C ASN A 763 11.67 -19.27 -3.45
N LEU A 764 10.47 -18.99 -3.96
CA LEU A 764 10.25 -18.64 -5.36
C LEU A 764 9.34 -17.41 -5.50
N LEU A 765 9.87 -16.31 -6.00
CA LEU A 765 9.09 -15.11 -6.29
C LEU A 765 8.60 -15.13 -7.74
N ILE A 766 7.30 -14.86 -7.95
CA ILE A 766 6.74 -14.67 -9.29
C ILE A 766 6.40 -13.18 -9.44
N ALA A 767 7.31 -12.45 -10.07
CA ALA A 767 7.31 -11.00 -10.10
C ALA A 767 7.01 -10.42 -11.48
N THR A 768 6.44 -9.21 -11.51
CA THR A 768 6.54 -8.34 -12.68
C THR A 768 7.86 -7.55 -12.63
N THR A 769 8.00 -6.49 -13.44
CA THR A 769 9.17 -5.60 -13.42
C THR A 769 9.45 -4.92 -12.07
N VAL A 770 8.56 -5.07 -11.07
CA VAL A 770 8.72 -4.53 -9.72
C VAL A 770 10.00 -5.02 -9.04
N ALA A 771 10.40 -6.27 -9.27
CA ALA A 771 11.56 -6.91 -8.66
C ALA A 771 12.86 -6.73 -9.47
N GLU A 772 12.82 -6.13 -10.67
CA GLU A 772 14.02 -5.92 -11.49
C GLU A 772 14.95 -4.91 -10.78
N GLU A 773 14.42 -3.75 -10.39
CA GLU A 773 15.20 -2.61 -9.89
C GLU A 773 14.90 -2.23 -8.44
N GLY A 774 15.91 -1.75 -7.70
CA GLY A 774 15.75 -0.94 -6.48
C GLY A 774 15.33 -1.68 -5.21
N LEU A 775 14.67 -2.84 -5.29
CA LEU A 775 14.34 -3.61 -4.08
C LEU A 775 15.51 -4.51 -3.67
N ASP A 776 15.84 -4.54 -2.39
CA ASP A 776 16.85 -5.47 -1.87
C ASP A 776 16.30 -6.89 -1.66
N ILE A 777 16.37 -7.66 -2.74
CA ILE A 777 15.98 -9.07 -2.78
C ILE A 777 17.23 -9.92 -2.53
N LYS A 778 17.07 -10.99 -1.73
CA LYS A 778 18.12 -11.98 -1.44
C LYS A 778 18.63 -12.62 -2.73
N GLU A 779 19.87 -13.06 -2.69
CA GLU A 779 20.57 -13.68 -3.83
C GLU A 779 19.87 -14.94 -4.28
N CYS A 780 19.76 -15.12 -5.60
CA CYS A 780 19.03 -16.22 -6.21
C CYS A 780 19.96 -17.19 -6.94
N ASN A 781 19.61 -18.47 -6.94
CA ASN A 781 20.21 -19.52 -7.74
C ASN A 781 19.64 -19.48 -9.16
N ILE A 782 18.35 -19.20 -9.32
CA ILE A 782 17.70 -19.18 -10.63
C ILE A 782 16.88 -17.91 -10.85
N VAL A 783 17.10 -17.24 -11.98
CA VAL A 783 16.25 -16.14 -12.45
C VAL A 783 15.72 -16.46 -13.82
N ILE A 784 14.40 -16.58 -13.95
CA ILE A 784 13.71 -16.94 -15.19
C ILE A 784 12.97 -15.73 -15.72
N ARG A 785 13.20 -15.36 -16.97
CA ARG A 785 12.34 -14.43 -17.71
C ARG A 785 11.36 -15.24 -18.54
N TYR A 786 10.10 -15.26 -18.10
CA TYR A 786 9.03 -16.02 -18.70
C TYR A 786 8.27 -15.17 -19.72
N GLY A 787 8.72 -15.21 -20.98
CA GLY A 787 8.19 -14.40 -22.09
C GLY A 787 8.38 -12.89 -21.94
N LEU A 788 9.05 -12.42 -20.89
CA LEU A 788 9.31 -11.01 -20.61
C LEU A 788 10.68 -10.60 -21.15
N VAL A 789 10.68 -9.74 -22.16
CA VAL A 789 11.89 -9.06 -22.66
C VAL A 789 11.59 -7.57 -22.78
N THR A 790 12.29 -6.77 -21.99
CA THR A 790 12.11 -5.31 -21.88
C THR A 790 13.26 -4.56 -22.57
N ASN A 791 14.25 -4.10 -21.81
CA ASN A 791 15.42 -3.37 -22.30
C ASN A 791 16.71 -3.95 -21.70
N GLU A 792 17.85 -3.44 -22.15
CA GLU A 792 19.18 -3.89 -21.73
C GLU A 792 19.48 -3.62 -20.26
N ILE A 793 18.92 -2.55 -19.67
CA ILE A 793 19.13 -2.19 -18.25
C ILE A 793 18.43 -3.21 -17.36
N ALA A 794 17.15 -3.46 -17.62
CA ALA A 794 16.34 -4.45 -16.91
C ALA A 794 16.90 -5.88 -17.07
N MET A 795 17.43 -6.22 -18.26
CA MET A 795 18.13 -7.49 -18.48
C MET A 795 19.34 -7.63 -17.54
N LEU A 796 20.19 -6.61 -17.46
CA LEU A 796 21.36 -6.59 -16.56
C LEU A 796 20.96 -6.65 -15.08
N GLN A 797 19.93 -5.90 -14.68
CA GLN A 797 19.44 -5.88 -13.30
C GLN A 797 18.82 -7.22 -12.89
N ALA A 798 17.99 -7.82 -13.75
CA ALA A 798 17.42 -9.15 -13.53
C ALA A 798 18.53 -10.21 -13.45
N ARG A 799 19.50 -10.17 -14.37
CA ARG A 799 20.69 -11.04 -14.34
C ARG A 799 21.47 -10.88 -13.03
N GLY A 800 21.62 -9.64 -12.53
CA GLY A 800 22.30 -9.34 -11.27
C GLY A 800 21.57 -9.79 -9.99
N ARG A 801 20.38 -10.38 -10.10
CA ARG A 801 19.70 -11.09 -9.00
C ARG A 801 20.18 -12.54 -8.86
N ALA A 802 20.58 -13.15 -9.98
CA ALA A 802 21.20 -14.48 -10.02
C ALA A 802 22.69 -14.34 -9.72
N ARG A 803 23.05 -14.37 -8.44
CA ARG A 803 24.43 -14.17 -7.95
C ARG A 803 24.83 -15.10 -6.82
N ALA A 804 23.98 -16.07 -6.48
CA ALA A 804 24.40 -17.20 -5.65
C ALA A 804 25.40 -18.07 -6.44
N ASP A 805 26.11 -18.95 -5.73
CA ASP A 805 26.95 -19.94 -6.37
C ASP A 805 26.12 -20.86 -7.28
N GLU A 806 26.73 -21.26 -8.40
CA GLU A 806 26.09 -22.06 -9.46
C GLU A 806 24.78 -21.47 -10.02
N SER A 807 24.65 -20.13 -10.01
CA SER A 807 23.43 -19.49 -10.45
C SER A 807 23.22 -19.48 -11.98
N THR A 808 21.96 -19.51 -12.38
CA THR A 808 21.48 -19.55 -13.77
C THR A 808 20.53 -18.38 -14.06
N TYR A 809 20.66 -17.80 -15.25
CA TYR A 809 19.72 -16.85 -15.84
C TYR A 809 19.09 -17.49 -17.08
N ALA A 810 17.77 -17.70 -17.07
CA ALA A 810 17.05 -18.41 -18.12
C ALA A 810 16.00 -17.53 -18.82
N LEU A 811 15.99 -17.52 -20.15
CA LEU A 811 14.86 -16.99 -20.93
C LEU A 811 13.98 -18.15 -21.39
N VAL A 812 12.73 -18.20 -20.93
CA VAL A 812 11.72 -19.16 -21.41
C VAL A 812 10.78 -18.43 -22.35
N ALA A 813 10.78 -18.79 -23.63
CA ALA A 813 10.00 -18.10 -24.65
C ALA A 813 9.52 -19.05 -25.76
N SER A 814 8.46 -18.63 -26.46
CA SER A 814 7.99 -19.31 -27.67
C SER A 814 8.80 -18.82 -28.88
N SER A 815 9.13 -19.71 -29.80
CA SER A 815 9.83 -19.39 -31.04
C SER A 815 9.07 -18.35 -31.89
N ALA A 816 7.74 -18.39 -31.88
CA ALA A 816 6.89 -17.45 -32.63
C ALA A 816 6.77 -16.05 -31.99
N SER A 817 7.17 -15.89 -30.72
CA SER A 817 6.91 -14.66 -29.95
C SER A 817 7.86 -13.49 -30.26
N GLY A 818 8.92 -13.72 -31.03
CA GLY A 818 9.96 -12.72 -31.30
C GLY A 818 10.74 -12.28 -30.05
N ALA A 819 10.65 -13.03 -28.94
CA ALA A 819 11.27 -12.66 -27.67
C ALA A 819 12.76 -13.00 -27.64
N VAL A 820 13.17 -14.11 -28.27
CA VAL A 820 14.57 -14.54 -28.34
C VAL A 820 15.41 -13.51 -29.09
N GLU A 821 14.93 -13.07 -30.25
CA GLU A 821 15.57 -12.06 -31.10
C GLU A 821 15.68 -10.71 -30.38
N ARG A 822 14.66 -10.34 -29.60
CA ARG A 822 14.70 -9.11 -28.79
C ARG A 822 15.73 -9.20 -27.65
N GLU A 823 15.90 -10.38 -27.06
CA GLU A 823 16.93 -10.59 -26.04
C GLU A 823 18.33 -10.53 -26.67
N ASP A 824 18.52 -11.12 -27.86
CA ASP A 824 19.79 -11.01 -28.62
C ASP A 824 20.13 -9.55 -28.95
N VAL A 825 19.12 -8.75 -29.32
CA VAL A 825 19.29 -7.30 -29.50
C VAL A 825 19.72 -6.62 -28.20
N ASN A 826 19.17 -7.00 -27.05
CA ASN A 826 19.58 -6.45 -25.76
C ASN A 826 21.00 -6.86 -25.36
N ILE A 827 21.41 -8.10 -25.65
CA ILE A 827 22.79 -8.58 -25.48
C ILE A 827 23.75 -7.78 -26.37
N PHE A 828 23.35 -7.50 -27.62
CA PHE A 828 24.14 -6.66 -28.52
C PHE A 828 24.26 -5.22 -27.99
N ARG A 829 23.17 -4.66 -27.45
CA ARG A 829 23.15 -3.33 -26.81
C ARG A 829 24.03 -3.25 -25.56
N GLU A 830 24.07 -4.30 -24.74
CA GLU A 830 24.99 -4.41 -23.61
C GLU A 830 26.45 -4.30 -24.07
N LYS A 831 26.84 -5.08 -25.09
CA LYS A 831 28.21 -5.02 -25.66
C LYS A 831 28.52 -3.64 -26.26
N MET A 832 27.53 -3.03 -26.93
CA MET A 832 27.64 -1.69 -27.49
C MET A 832 27.82 -0.63 -26.40
N MET A 833 27.13 -0.77 -25.27
CA MET A 833 27.24 0.13 -24.12
C MET A 833 28.68 0.16 -23.58
N TYR A 834 29.29 -1.00 -23.31
CA TYR A 834 30.66 -1.05 -22.79
C TYR A 834 31.67 -0.43 -23.76
N LYS A 835 31.50 -0.65 -25.08
CA LYS A 835 32.31 0.01 -26.10
C LYS A 835 32.11 1.53 -26.11
N ALA A 836 30.88 2.01 -25.96
CA ALA A 836 30.58 3.43 -25.87
C ALA A 836 31.20 4.07 -24.62
N ILE A 837 31.08 3.44 -23.45
CA ILE A 837 31.72 3.90 -22.21
C ILE A 837 33.24 4.03 -22.40
N GLN A 838 33.88 3.00 -22.97
CA GLN A 838 35.32 3.03 -23.21
C GLN A 838 35.73 4.17 -24.15
N ARG A 839 34.96 4.43 -25.21
CA ARG A 839 35.21 5.56 -26.13
C ARG A 839 35.05 6.91 -25.44
N VAL A 840 34.02 7.08 -24.61
CA VAL A 840 33.78 8.30 -23.84
C VAL A 840 34.90 8.54 -22.83
N GLN A 841 35.36 7.49 -22.13
CA GLN A 841 36.47 7.59 -21.18
C GLN A 841 37.81 7.92 -21.85
N ASN A 842 38.04 7.42 -23.06
CA ASN A 842 39.26 7.68 -23.83
C ASN A 842 39.18 8.97 -24.68
N MET A 843 38.05 9.69 -24.63
CA MET A 843 37.86 10.91 -25.39
C MET A 843 38.77 12.02 -24.85
N PRO A 844 39.45 12.80 -25.71
CA PRO A 844 40.22 13.96 -25.27
C PRO A 844 39.33 14.92 -24.46
N GLN A 845 39.84 15.41 -23.33
CA GLN A 845 39.05 16.19 -22.38
C GLN A 845 38.40 17.43 -23.01
N LYS A 846 39.10 18.10 -23.95
CA LYS A 846 38.57 19.26 -24.68
C LYS A 846 37.34 18.89 -25.53
N ASP A 847 37.40 17.77 -26.24
CA ASP A 847 36.30 17.30 -27.10
C ASP A 847 35.10 16.85 -26.25
N TYR A 848 35.38 16.17 -25.14
CA TYR A 848 34.36 15.78 -24.17
C TYR A 848 33.62 17.01 -23.63
N LEU A 849 34.34 18.00 -23.12
CA LEU A 849 33.74 19.23 -22.56
C LEU A 849 32.89 19.99 -23.61
N ASN A 850 33.37 20.09 -24.85
CA ASN A 850 32.61 20.71 -25.94
C ASN A 850 31.30 19.97 -26.22
N LYS A 851 31.32 18.63 -26.29
CA LYS A 851 30.11 17.82 -26.51
C LYS A 851 29.14 17.95 -25.33
N ILE A 852 29.65 17.91 -24.09
CA ILE A 852 28.83 18.04 -22.88
C ILE A 852 28.12 19.40 -22.85
N GLU A 853 28.83 20.50 -23.10
CA GLU A 853 28.23 21.85 -23.09
C GLU A 853 27.13 22.00 -24.15
N ASN A 854 27.34 21.47 -25.35
CA ASN A 854 26.34 21.49 -26.41
C ASN A 854 25.07 20.71 -26.03
N LEU A 855 25.22 19.52 -25.44
CA LEU A 855 24.11 18.70 -24.98
C LEU A 855 23.35 19.33 -23.80
N GLN A 856 24.06 19.99 -22.87
CA GLN A 856 23.45 20.74 -21.78
C GLN A 856 22.58 21.90 -22.31
N LEU A 857 23.09 22.65 -23.29
CA LEU A 857 22.33 23.72 -23.95
C LEU A 857 21.08 23.17 -24.62
N GLN A 858 21.21 22.08 -25.38
CA GLN A 858 20.09 21.43 -26.04
C GLN A 858 19.01 20.99 -25.01
N SER A 859 19.41 20.35 -23.91
CA SER A 859 18.50 19.88 -22.85
C SER A 859 17.68 21.02 -22.23
N ILE A 860 18.30 22.20 -22.03
CA ILE A 860 17.61 23.40 -21.52
C ILE A 860 16.60 23.92 -22.53
N VAL A 861 16.98 24.01 -23.82
CA VAL A 861 16.10 24.50 -24.90
C VAL A 861 14.92 23.56 -25.11
N GLU A 862 15.13 22.24 -25.07
CA GLU A 862 14.07 21.23 -25.18
C GLU A 862 12.97 21.44 -24.11
N LYS A 863 13.36 21.70 -22.85
CA LYS A 863 12.40 21.98 -21.77
C LYS A 863 11.65 23.30 -21.99
N GLN A 864 12.31 24.35 -22.47
CA GLN A 864 11.67 25.63 -22.78
C GLN A 864 10.64 25.49 -23.91
N MET A 865 10.99 24.79 -24.98
CA MET A 865 10.07 24.54 -26.10
C MET A 865 8.87 23.70 -25.66
N LYS A 866 9.09 22.71 -24.79
CA LYS A 866 8.01 21.91 -24.21
C LYS A 866 7.10 22.76 -23.32
N ALA A 867 7.66 23.57 -22.42
CA ALA A 867 6.88 24.49 -21.57
C ALA A 867 5.99 25.41 -22.39
N LYS A 868 6.51 25.98 -23.49
CA LYS A 868 5.71 26.76 -24.45
C LYS A 868 4.57 25.93 -25.05
N ARG A 869 4.81 24.68 -25.47
CA ARG A 869 3.76 23.79 -26.02
C ARG A 869 2.68 23.45 -24.99
N ASP A 870 3.07 23.18 -23.75
CA ASP A 870 2.13 22.81 -22.69
C ASP A 870 1.29 24.02 -22.24
N GLN A 871 1.85 25.23 -22.26
CA GLN A 871 1.09 26.47 -22.06
C GLN A 871 -0.03 26.64 -23.10
N HIS A 872 0.20 26.26 -24.36
CA HIS A 872 -0.81 26.34 -25.42
C HIS A 872 -1.92 25.28 -25.33
N LYS A 873 -1.66 24.12 -24.69
CA LYS A 873 -2.70 23.08 -24.47
C LYS A 873 -3.72 23.49 -23.42
N THR A 874 -3.35 24.40 -22.53
CA THR A 874 -4.15 24.84 -21.38
C THR A 874 -5.05 26.02 -21.76
N TYR A 875 -5.67 25.97 -22.95
CA TYR A 875 -6.63 26.98 -23.39
C TYR A 875 -8.00 26.66 -22.78
N LYS A 876 -8.49 27.51 -21.87
CA LYS A 876 -9.68 27.25 -21.05
C LYS A 876 -10.94 27.62 -21.83
N LYS A 877 -11.66 26.64 -22.36
CA LYS A 877 -13.04 26.83 -22.83
C LYS A 877 -14.01 26.84 -21.62
N ASN A 878 -15.14 27.52 -21.77
CA ASN A 878 -16.20 27.57 -20.76
C ASN A 878 -16.77 26.14 -20.53
N PRO A 879 -16.93 25.66 -19.27
CA PRO A 879 -17.58 24.39 -18.96
C PRO A 879 -18.94 24.18 -19.62
N SER A 880 -19.70 25.25 -19.85
CA SER A 880 -21.01 25.19 -20.51
C SER A 880 -20.99 24.66 -21.95
N LEU A 881 -19.81 24.62 -22.59
CA LEU A 881 -19.65 24.17 -23.97
C LEU A 881 -19.55 22.64 -24.12
N VAL A 882 -19.66 21.88 -23.03
CA VAL A 882 -19.61 20.42 -23.08
C VAL A 882 -20.76 19.75 -22.38
N THR A 883 -21.21 18.65 -22.97
CA THR A 883 -22.16 17.73 -22.37
C THR A 883 -21.59 16.31 -22.35
N PHE A 884 -21.97 15.54 -21.35
CA PHE A 884 -21.50 14.16 -21.12
C PHE A 884 -22.61 13.17 -21.44
N LEU A 885 -22.36 12.30 -22.41
CA LEU A 885 -23.24 11.20 -22.77
C LEU A 885 -22.69 9.89 -22.22
N CYS A 886 -23.58 9.01 -21.77
CA CYS A 886 -23.21 7.64 -21.42
C CYS A 886 -22.54 6.98 -22.63
N LYS A 887 -21.35 6.40 -22.45
CA LYS A 887 -20.64 5.81 -23.59
C LYS A 887 -21.45 4.69 -24.27
N ASN A 888 -22.26 3.95 -23.52
CA ASN A 888 -22.96 2.76 -24.00
C ASN A 888 -24.31 3.04 -24.66
N CYS A 889 -25.18 3.82 -24.01
CA CYS A 889 -26.53 4.09 -24.50
C CYS A 889 -26.76 5.53 -24.97
N HIS A 890 -25.73 6.38 -24.95
CA HIS A 890 -25.78 7.79 -25.38
C HIS A 890 -26.78 8.68 -24.67
N LYS A 891 -27.41 8.20 -23.58
CA LYS A 891 -28.25 9.00 -22.69
C LYS A 891 -27.44 10.19 -22.17
N LEU A 892 -28.05 11.37 -22.20
CA LEU A 892 -27.51 12.57 -21.59
C LEU A 892 -27.41 12.40 -20.07
N VAL A 893 -26.21 12.61 -19.54
CA VAL A 893 -25.91 12.42 -18.11
C VAL A 893 -25.89 13.78 -17.42
N CYS A 894 -24.96 14.65 -17.81
CA CYS A 894 -24.81 15.99 -17.23
C CYS A 894 -24.17 16.98 -18.21
N SER A 895 -24.29 18.26 -17.91
CA SER A 895 -23.55 19.37 -18.53
C SER A 895 -22.18 19.53 -17.85
N GLY A 896 -21.26 20.25 -18.48
CA GLY A 896 -20.00 20.67 -17.84
C GLY A 896 -20.19 21.66 -16.70
N GLU A 897 -21.32 22.37 -16.64
CA GLU A 897 -21.69 23.21 -15.49
C GLU A 897 -22.01 22.38 -14.24
N ASP A 898 -22.47 21.15 -14.43
CA ASP A 898 -22.82 20.24 -13.33
C ASP A 898 -21.57 19.56 -12.71
N ILE A 899 -20.37 19.81 -13.25
CA ILE A 899 -19.13 19.17 -12.79
C ILE A 899 -18.36 20.13 -11.89
N GLN A 900 -18.08 19.67 -10.67
CA GLN A 900 -17.23 20.36 -9.72
C GLN A 900 -16.07 19.45 -9.28
N VAL A 901 -15.02 20.06 -8.73
CA VAL A 901 -13.78 19.37 -8.36
C VAL A 901 -13.54 19.45 -6.85
N ILE A 902 -13.31 18.29 -6.24
CA ILE A 902 -12.88 18.14 -4.84
C ILE A 902 -11.37 17.87 -4.82
N GLU A 903 -10.65 18.57 -3.94
CA GLU A 903 -9.18 18.44 -3.77
C GLU A 903 -8.41 18.57 -5.10
N ASN A 904 -8.90 19.38 -6.04
CA ASN A 904 -8.35 19.55 -7.40
C ASN A 904 -8.16 18.25 -8.22
N MET A 905 -8.76 17.14 -7.80
CA MET A 905 -8.57 15.82 -8.42
C MET A 905 -9.89 15.11 -8.74
N HIS A 906 -10.81 15.07 -7.78
CA HIS A 906 -12.02 14.25 -7.86
C HIS A 906 -13.13 15.05 -8.52
N HIS A 907 -13.57 14.61 -9.70
CA HIS A 907 -14.64 15.26 -10.45
C HIS A 907 -15.98 14.62 -10.07
N VAL A 908 -16.88 15.42 -9.52
CA VAL A 908 -18.20 15.01 -9.03
C VAL A 908 -19.29 15.73 -9.81
N SER A 909 -20.43 15.06 -9.99
CA SER A 909 -21.62 15.74 -10.50
C SER A 909 -22.46 16.29 -9.34
N VAL A 910 -22.85 17.56 -9.43
CA VAL A 910 -23.69 18.25 -8.44
C VAL A 910 -25.12 18.50 -8.93
N LYS A 911 -25.52 17.84 -10.01
CA LYS A 911 -26.87 17.96 -10.56
C LYS A 911 -27.90 17.39 -9.57
N LYS A 912 -28.92 18.18 -9.21
CA LYS A 912 -29.92 17.80 -8.18
C LYS A 912 -30.62 16.46 -8.50
N ASP A 913 -31.06 16.27 -9.74
CA ASP A 913 -31.78 15.05 -10.14
C ASP A 913 -30.85 13.92 -10.63
N PHE A 914 -29.56 13.98 -10.32
CA PHE A 914 -28.58 13.01 -10.83
C PHE A 914 -28.85 11.59 -10.33
N GLN A 915 -29.35 11.44 -9.10
CA GLN A 915 -29.67 10.15 -8.48
C GLN A 915 -30.66 9.31 -9.31
N SER A 916 -31.56 9.97 -10.05
CA SER A 916 -32.51 9.28 -10.94
C SER A 916 -31.85 8.54 -12.12
N LEU A 917 -30.60 8.91 -12.47
CA LEU A 917 -29.91 8.46 -13.68
C LEU A 917 -29.03 7.22 -13.47
N TYR A 918 -28.67 6.90 -12.22
CA TYR A 918 -27.78 5.80 -11.89
C TYR A 918 -28.41 4.83 -10.88
N GLN A 919 -27.76 3.69 -10.71
CA GLN A 919 -27.95 2.76 -9.59
C GLN A 919 -26.59 2.50 -8.94
N THR A 920 -26.60 2.29 -7.64
CA THR A 920 -25.43 1.90 -6.87
C THR A 920 -25.34 0.40 -6.76
N ARG A 921 -24.11 -0.11 -6.68
CA ARG A 921 -23.86 -1.52 -6.42
C ARG A 921 -22.69 -1.70 -5.49
N GLU A 922 -22.72 -2.74 -4.67
CA GLU A 922 -21.55 -3.08 -3.86
C GLU A 922 -20.30 -3.28 -4.71
N ASN A 923 -19.21 -2.66 -4.27
CA ASN A 923 -17.93 -2.77 -4.93
C ASN A 923 -17.25 -4.06 -4.47
N LYS A 924 -17.20 -5.10 -5.33
CA LYS A 924 -16.56 -6.39 -5.02
C LYS A 924 -15.10 -6.28 -4.59
N THR A 925 -14.41 -5.21 -4.95
CA THR A 925 -13.02 -4.96 -4.52
C THR A 925 -12.91 -4.73 -3.00
N LEU A 926 -14.01 -4.34 -2.34
CA LEU A 926 -14.14 -4.13 -0.90
C LEU A 926 -14.56 -5.40 -0.14
N GLN A 927 -15.18 -6.38 -0.79
CA GLN A 927 -15.57 -7.66 -0.15
C GLN A 927 -14.35 -8.45 0.40
N ASP A 928 -13.15 -8.20 -0.13
CA ASP A 928 -11.90 -8.85 0.31
C ASP A 928 -11.12 -8.06 1.38
N LYS A 929 -11.63 -6.90 1.86
CA LYS A 929 -10.96 -6.08 2.90
C LYS A 929 -11.97 -5.65 3.96
N HIS A 930 -11.90 -6.25 5.14
CA HIS A 930 -12.43 -5.64 6.37
C HIS A 930 -11.55 -4.43 6.71
N ALA A 931 -11.88 -3.23 6.18
CA ALA A 931 -11.18 -2.00 6.50
C ALA A 931 -12.17 -0.87 6.76
N ASP A 932 -11.91 -0.09 7.81
CA ASP A 932 -12.79 0.90 8.44
C ASP A 932 -13.02 2.21 7.65
N TYR A 933 -12.93 2.19 6.31
CA TYR A 933 -13.23 3.36 5.49
C TYR A 933 -14.30 3.08 4.43
N GLN A 934 -15.38 3.86 4.50
CA GLN A 934 -16.49 3.83 3.57
C GLN A 934 -16.10 4.47 2.23
N THR A 935 -16.03 3.66 1.18
CA THR A 935 -16.46 4.14 -0.15
C THR A 935 -17.61 3.27 -0.63
N ASN A 936 -18.78 3.90 -0.59
CA ASN A 936 -20.08 3.41 -1.01
C ASN A 936 -20.06 3.07 -2.51
N GLY A 937 -21.02 2.27 -2.98
CA GLY A 937 -20.98 1.47 -4.20
C GLY A 937 -20.46 2.03 -5.55
N GLU A 938 -20.23 1.11 -6.50
CA GLU A 938 -20.03 1.41 -7.93
C GLU A 938 -21.28 2.06 -8.53
N ILE A 939 -21.10 3.14 -9.28
CA ILE A 939 -22.17 3.87 -9.98
C ILE A 939 -22.33 3.28 -11.37
N ILE A 940 -23.50 2.71 -11.66
CA ILE A 940 -23.84 2.16 -12.97
C ILE A 940 -25.04 2.88 -13.59
N CYS A 941 -25.05 2.99 -14.91
CA CYS A 941 -26.15 3.58 -15.66
C CYS A 941 -27.46 2.80 -15.43
N LYS A 942 -28.53 3.49 -15.03
CA LYS A 942 -29.84 2.86 -14.79
C LYS A 942 -30.39 2.17 -16.06
N GLN A 943 -30.15 2.75 -17.24
CA GLN A 943 -30.71 2.25 -18.51
C GLN A 943 -29.93 1.06 -19.12
N CYS A 944 -28.59 1.05 -19.03
CA CYS A 944 -27.77 0.08 -19.77
C CYS A 944 -26.72 -0.65 -18.92
N GLY A 945 -26.64 -0.39 -17.62
CA GLY A 945 -25.69 -1.06 -16.71
C GLY A 945 -24.22 -0.66 -16.89
N GLN A 946 -23.93 0.32 -17.74
CA GLN A 946 -22.56 0.83 -17.94
C GLN A 946 -22.02 1.48 -16.66
N ALA A 947 -20.88 1.00 -16.15
CA ALA A 947 -20.17 1.64 -15.06
C ALA A 947 -19.76 3.07 -15.44
N TRP A 948 -20.08 4.03 -14.57
CA TRP A 948 -19.78 5.45 -14.70
C TRP A 948 -18.67 5.89 -13.75
N GLY A 949 -18.68 5.38 -12.52
CA GLY A 949 -17.87 5.90 -11.43
C GLY A 949 -18.08 5.16 -10.12
N ASN A 950 -17.76 5.81 -9.02
CA ASN A 950 -17.93 5.27 -7.66
C ASN A 950 -18.54 6.36 -6.77
N MET A 951 -19.29 5.99 -5.74
CA MET A 951 -19.70 6.95 -4.71
C MET A 951 -18.49 7.33 -3.84
N MET A 952 -18.48 8.58 -3.37
CA MET A 952 -17.50 9.06 -2.40
C MET A 952 -18.20 9.87 -1.32
N VAL A 953 -17.77 9.68 -0.07
CA VAL A 953 -18.20 10.51 1.05
C VAL A 953 -17.19 11.65 1.19
N HIS A 954 -17.66 12.90 1.17
CA HIS A 954 -16.82 14.06 1.46
C HIS A 954 -17.56 15.00 2.40
N ARG A 955 -16.99 15.22 3.60
CA ARG A 955 -17.60 16.02 4.69
C ARG A 955 -19.01 15.57 5.10
N GLY A 956 -19.34 14.29 4.90
CA GLY A 956 -20.65 13.72 5.21
C GLY A 956 -21.66 13.74 4.07
N LEU A 957 -21.31 14.28 2.89
CA LEU A 957 -22.14 14.18 1.69
C LEU A 957 -21.72 12.99 0.80
N ASP A 958 -22.71 12.20 0.40
CA ASP A 958 -22.56 11.16 -0.63
C ASP A 958 -22.58 11.80 -2.03
N LEU A 959 -21.40 11.87 -2.66
CA LEU A 959 -21.21 12.51 -3.96
C LEU A 959 -20.84 11.48 -5.04
N PRO A 960 -21.42 11.58 -6.26
CA PRO A 960 -21.12 10.67 -7.34
C PRO A 960 -19.85 11.07 -8.09
N CYS A 961 -18.73 10.37 -7.86
CA CYS A 961 -17.46 10.65 -8.54
C CYS A 961 -17.38 9.96 -9.91
N LEU A 962 -17.24 10.75 -10.97
CA LEU A 962 -17.34 10.30 -12.36
C LEU A 962 -15.96 10.03 -12.98
N LYS A 963 -15.82 8.88 -13.65
CA LYS A 963 -14.62 8.53 -14.42
C LYS A 963 -14.84 8.88 -15.89
N ILE A 964 -14.15 9.92 -16.37
CA ILE A 964 -14.30 10.44 -17.75
C ILE A 964 -14.22 9.40 -18.87
N ARG A 965 -13.44 8.33 -18.68
CA ARG A 965 -13.28 7.22 -19.64
C ARG A 965 -14.59 6.50 -19.98
N ASN A 966 -15.63 6.68 -19.16
CA ASN A 966 -16.94 6.06 -19.29
C ASN A 966 -17.96 6.96 -20.01
N PHE A 967 -17.55 8.13 -20.51
CA PHE A 967 -18.42 9.10 -21.14
C PHE A 967 -17.91 9.50 -22.54
N VAL A 968 -18.85 9.86 -23.40
CA VAL A 968 -18.59 10.57 -24.66
C VAL A 968 -18.84 12.04 -24.39
N VAL A 969 -17.83 12.86 -24.57
CA VAL A 969 -17.91 14.33 -24.41
C VAL A 969 -18.30 14.93 -25.74
N VAL A 970 -19.39 15.70 -25.73
CA VAL A 970 -19.87 16.44 -26.89
C VAL A 970 -19.50 17.90 -26.70
N PHE A 971 -18.83 18.50 -27.69
CA PHE A 971 -18.54 19.93 -27.70
C PHE A 971 -19.60 20.66 -28.52
N GLU A 972 -20.21 21.66 -27.90
CA GLU A 972 -21.18 22.56 -28.50
C GLU A 972 -20.45 23.81 -29.04
N ASP A 973 -19.61 23.62 -30.06
CA ASP A 973 -19.02 24.72 -30.84
C ASP A 973 -19.64 24.81 -32.25
N LYS A 974 -19.03 25.59 -33.17
CA LYS A 974 -19.54 25.76 -34.54
C LYS A 974 -19.72 24.43 -35.31
N LYS A 975 -19.11 23.33 -34.87
CA LYS A 975 -19.38 21.96 -35.33
C LYS A 975 -19.44 21.02 -34.14
N THR A 976 -20.58 20.37 -33.92
CA THR A 976 -20.72 19.36 -32.86
C THR A 976 -19.67 18.26 -33.02
N THR A 977 -18.70 18.19 -32.10
CA THR A 977 -17.63 17.19 -32.11
C THR A 977 -17.74 16.26 -30.90
N LYS A 978 -17.61 14.95 -31.14
CA LYS A 978 -17.70 13.91 -30.10
C LYS A 978 -16.30 13.33 -29.82
N HIS A 979 -15.86 13.40 -28.56
CA HIS A 979 -14.56 12.91 -28.13
C HIS A 979 -14.67 12.01 -26.89
N ILE A 980 -13.66 11.14 -26.71
CA ILE A 980 -13.53 10.30 -25.52
C ILE A 980 -12.14 10.55 -24.97
N PHE A 981 -12.07 10.87 -23.69
CA PHE A 981 -10.83 11.17 -22.98
C PHE A 981 -10.52 10.05 -21.98
N LYS A 982 -9.24 9.78 -21.76
CA LYS A 982 -8.84 8.79 -20.74
C LYS A 982 -8.75 9.41 -19.36
N LYS A 983 -8.40 10.70 -19.28
CA LYS A 983 -8.18 11.46 -18.05
C LYS A 983 -8.81 12.85 -18.15
N TRP A 984 -9.29 13.37 -17.03
CA TRP A 984 -9.92 14.69 -16.96
C TRP A 984 -8.99 15.82 -17.43
N GLY A 985 -7.70 15.76 -17.08
CA GLY A 985 -6.71 16.75 -17.54
C GLY A 985 -6.38 16.74 -19.04
N GLU A 986 -6.90 15.79 -19.84
CA GLU A 986 -6.83 15.86 -21.30
C GLU A 986 -7.91 16.79 -21.90
N LEU A 987 -8.93 17.13 -21.12
CA LEU A 987 -10.02 18.00 -21.52
C LEU A 987 -9.56 19.47 -21.43
N PRO A 988 -9.75 20.29 -22.47
CA PRO A 988 -9.36 21.70 -22.47
C PRO A 988 -10.39 22.60 -21.74
N ILE A 989 -10.86 22.15 -20.57
CA ILE A 989 -11.88 22.81 -19.75
C ILE A 989 -11.43 22.77 -18.30
N ARG A 990 -11.57 23.89 -17.59
CA ARG A 990 -11.34 23.98 -16.15
C ARG A 990 -12.68 24.01 -15.45
N PHE A 991 -12.88 23.10 -14.50
CA PHE A 991 -14.07 23.04 -13.67
C PHE A 991 -13.87 23.82 -12.36
N PRO A 992 -14.94 24.36 -11.76
CA PRO A 992 -14.89 25.02 -10.47
C PRO A 992 -14.62 24.03 -9.32
N SER A 993 -14.12 24.54 -8.19
CA SER A 993 -14.04 23.79 -6.94
C SER A 993 -15.45 23.55 -6.38
N LEU A 994 -15.63 22.44 -5.64
CA LEU A 994 -16.90 22.15 -4.97
C LEU A 994 -17.25 23.25 -3.96
N ASP A 995 -18.41 23.89 -4.11
CA ASP A 995 -18.93 24.84 -3.14
C ASP A 995 -19.92 24.15 -2.20
N TYR A 996 -19.49 23.99 -0.94
CA TYR A 996 -20.28 23.30 0.07
C TYR A 996 -21.49 24.11 0.53
N ALA A 997 -21.38 25.44 0.55
CA ALA A 997 -22.45 26.32 1.02
C ALA A 997 -23.67 26.28 0.10
N ALA A 998 -23.44 26.06 -1.20
CA ALA A 998 -24.50 25.92 -2.21
C ALA A 998 -25.29 24.60 -2.11
N HIS A 999 -24.79 23.61 -1.36
CA HIS A 999 -25.33 22.25 -1.29
C HIS A 999 -25.68 21.79 0.12
N CYS A 1000 -25.43 22.62 1.14
CA CYS A 1000 -26.00 22.41 2.46
C CYS A 1000 -27.52 22.60 2.37
N PRO A 1001 -28.36 21.66 2.83
CA PRO A 1001 -29.77 21.95 3.04
C PRO A 1001 -29.82 23.10 4.04
N SER A 1002 -30.36 24.25 3.64
CA SER A 1002 -30.91 25.18 4.61
C SER A 1002 -32.12 24.47 5.22
N SER A 1003 -31.93 23.71 6.29
CA SER A 1003 -33.05 23.45 7.18
C SER A 1003 -33.38 24.78 7.82
N ASP A 1004 -34.53 25.35 7.46
CA ASP A 1004 -35.17 26.45 8.20
C ASP A 1004 -35.67 25.99 9.59
N GLU A 1005 -35.03 24.99 10.19
CA GLU A 1005 -35.26 24.49 11.54
C GLU A 1005 -33.91 24.17 12.17
N ASP A 1006 -33.28 25.20 12.76
CA ASP A 1006 -32.47 25.15 13.98
C ASP A 1006 -32.27 26.58 14.54
#